data_AF-A0A5J5CKT2-F1
#
_entry.id   AF-A0A5J5CKT2-F1
#
_cell.length_a   1.000
_cell.length_b   1.000
_cell.length_c   1.000
_cell.angle_alpha   90.00
_cell.angle_beta   90.00
_cell.angle_gamma   90.00
#
_symmetry.space_group_name_H-M   'P 1'
#
loop_
_entity.id
_entity.type
_entity.pdbx_description
1 polymer ?
#
loop_
_entity_poly.entity_id
_entity_poly.type
_entity_poly.pdbx_seq_one_letter_code
_entity_poly.pdbx_strand_id
1 'polypeptide(L)'
;MLFCVRPDWKRREAEDRMEEKKQFLCGVVEGFYGRPWTMDQRKVLFQWMQSWGLNTYLYGPKDDLKHRLLWREVYSHEEEGQLRTLIKEAQSRGLKFVYALSPGQDIVFSSSCDLTLLKRKLRQAFAILFDDIDHSMCQADSEAFSSFAHAQVTVTNEIYRFLGEPAVFLFCPTEYCGSLCSPSVSKSPYLQTVGEDLLPNIAVIWTGNKVISRKLSVDCLAEVESVLQRSPLIWDNLHANDYDSRRLFLGPFKGREPQLRSHLRGLLLNPNCEFEANYIPLHSLASWYRTGKEERKDKECEYCPDRALSAALHDWMQELNQPLQAGRQSTRADQRYSAPTTRCKTTDKSDCSSTIRETSAVAKLPVFPLDSSSPPSSPTKVRGETEGREGENKSQPNYQPQGSRPSAPPGRGQKAQGWGLCGGKDLLSETQVRLLVGLYYLPHEHGPSAQKLLQDLTWLKANCHMVSANSKKTPPPKIDEWRGRSSRVLSLCEDIAQLHCSVVSGANRAVLYDLYPYVWDLRNTALVAKAFICWLDGRVLSDSSPLATWRNCFHWCGKTTGADQLGVESEPWTFKGGVSGEVQMLLPIGSSSDLFTHPPPLFPTTRLYNIRPFHSKDKLELYRMVRQLHLRTQGGQESSVSHPDIVGDRCLGPCLALCPEYCFILEDELGACGCVLGILDVRSFAKRCQASWMPAMRDKYPPKRGNTHPNTQDLIQLMEEDQGEYPDSLIYHFPSQLRLDALPELVDISVSRTLLAALLTALKANALDISALPVRGVPSFPLAVGAQVVFRSHDSTNRDASMGGQQGGVEQNSSQDEEGGPQSSTGKDLTHTQRDAKHYLDKREKLHKDFEKTLQN
;
A
#
# COMPACT_ATOMS: atom_id res chain seq x y z
N MET A 1 -25.50 -0.49 -75.28
CA MET A 1 -25.06 -1.11 -74.01
C MET A 1 -23.65 -1.63 -74.17
N LEU A 2 -22.67 -1.02 -73.52
CA LEU A 2 -21.42 -1.68 -73.11
C LEU A 2 -20.90 -0.89 -71.92
N PHE A 3 -20.84 -1.58 -70.78
CA PHE A 3 -20.70 -1.05 -69.44
C PHE A 3 -19.26 -0.60 -69.13
N CYS A 4 -19.13 0.55 -68.48
CA CYS A 4 -17.95 0.99 -67.75
C CYS A 4 -17.57 -0.04 -66.68
N VAL A 5 -16.39 -0.64 -66.83
CA VAL A 5 -15.67 -1.32 -65.75
C VAL A 5 -15.15 -0.25 -64.80
N ARG A 6 -15.76 -0.11 -63.61
CA ARG A 6 -15.17 0.68 -62.52
C ARG A 6 -13.92 -0.06 -61.99
N PRO A 7 -12.82 0.63 -61.63
CA PRO A 7 -11.61 -0.04 -61.18
C PRO A 7 -11.82 -0.72 -59.82
N ASP A 8 -11.59 -2.02 -59.77
CA ASP A 8 -11.79 -2.92 -58.62
C ASP A 8 -10.95 -2.52 -57.38
N TRP A 9 -9.86 -1.77 -57.57
CA TRP A 9 -8.98 -1.30 -56.49
C TRP A 9 -9.60 -0.20 -55.62
N LYS A 10 -10.42 0.71 -56.17
CA LYS A 10 -11.12 1.73 -55.36
C LYS A 10 -12.20 1.12 -54.48
N ARG A 11 -12.77 -0.01 -54.92
CA ARG A 11 -13.75 -0.77 -54.15
C ARG A 11 -13.06 -1.52 -53.01
N ARG A 12 -11.94 -2.20 -53.27
CA ARG A 12 -11.11 -2.84 -52.23
C ARG A 12 -10.54 -1.85 -51.22
N GLU A 13 -10.03 -0.69 -51.64
CA GLU A 13 -9.61 0.35 -50.68
C GLU A 13 -10.78 0.93 -49.87
N ALA A 14 -11.98 1.02 -50.44
CA ALA A 14 -13.16 1.47 -49.72
C ALA A 14 -13.69 0.40 -48.76
N GLU A 15 -13.57 -0.87 -49.13
CA GLU A 15 -13.88 -2.05 -48.31
C GLU A 15 -12.88 -2.18 -47.16
N ASP A 16 -11.56 -2.10 -47.42
CA ASP A 16 -10.50 -2.08 -46.40
C ASP A 16 -10.66 -0.88 -45.45
N ARG A 17 -10.99 0.31 -45.97
CA ARG A 17 -11.32 1.49 -45.12
C ARG A 17 -12.61 1.31 -44.33
N MET A 18 -13.60 0.57 -44.83
CA MET A 18 -14.82 0.23 -44.09
C MET A 18 -14.56 -0.84 -43.02
N GLU A 19 -13.71 -1.81 -43.31
CA GLU A 19 -13.31 -2.88 -42.39
C GLU A 19 -12.44 -2.31 -41.24
N GLU A 20 -11.49 -1.41 -41.55
CA GLU A 20 -10.74 -0.63 -40.55
C GLU A 20 -11.66 0.24 -39.69
N LYS A 21 -12.70 0.85 -40.29
CA LYS A 21 -13.71 1.63 -39.57
C LYS A 21 -14.58 0.77 -38.65
N LYS A 22 -14.67 -0.55 -38.82
CA LYS A 22 -15.49 -1.44 -37.98
C LYS A 22 -14.72 -2.26 -36.94
N GLN A 23 -13.39 -2.21 -36.95
CA GLN A 23 -12.61 -3.01 -36.02
C GLN A 23 -12.79 -2.56 -34.56
N PHE A 24 -13.21 -3.49 -33.69
CA PHE A 24 -13.32 -3.26 -32.25
C PHE A 24 -11.94 -2.98 -31.63
N LEU A 25 -11.81 -1.84 -30.96
CA LEU A 25 -10.58 -1.41 -30.28
C LEU A 25 -10.50 -2.07 -28.90
N CYS A 26 -9.48 -2.90 -28.65
CA CYS A 26 -9.30 -3.52 -27.34
C CYS A 26 -7.84 -3.53 -26.93
N GLY A 27 -7.56 -3.08 -25.72
CA GLY A 27 -6.20 -3.04 -25.20
C GLY A 27 -6.07 -2.13 -23.99
N VAL A 28 -5.06 -1.28 -23.99
CA VAL A 28 -4.60 -0.56 -22.80
C VAL A 28 -4.58 0.93 -23.05
N VAL A 29 -5.03 1.68 -22.05
CA VAL A 29 -4.78 3.11 -21.94
C VAL A 29 -3.82 3.34 -20.78
N GLU A 30 -2.68 3.98 -21.05
CA GLU A 30 -1.80 4.49 -19.99
C GLU A 30 -2.33 5.89 -19.63
N GLY A 31 -3.32 5.94 -18.72
CA GLY A 31 -4.09 7.17 -18.45
C GLY A 31 -4.27 7.52 -16.97
N PHE A 32 -3.50 6.86 -16.10
CA PHE A 32 -3.46 7.06 -14.65
C PHE A 32 -2.61 8.28 -14.24
N TYR A 33 -2.84 8.76 -13.02
CA TYR A 33 -1.98 9.75 -12.33
C TYR A 33 -0.77 9.08 -11.69
N GLY A 34 0.36 9.78 -11.64
CA GLY A 34 1.63 9.26 -11.13
C GLY A 34 2.65 8.93 -12.22
N ARG A 35 3.77 8.34 -11.81
CA ARG A 35 4.94 8.11 -12.68
C ARG A 35 4.55 7.32 -13.95
N PRO A 36 4.73 7.89 -15.16
CA PRO A 36 4.46 7.17 -16.41
C PRO A 36 5.35 5.94 -16.56
N TRP A 37 4.89 4.97 -17.37
CA TRP A 37 5.71 3.80 -17.69
C TRP A 37 6.91 4.19 -18.53
N THR A 38 8.01 3.47 -18.32
CA THR A 38 9.22 3.64 -19.12
C THR A 38 9.05 3.10 -20.53
N MET A 39 9.91 3.52 -21.45
CA MET A 39 9.92 2.98 -22.82
C MET A 39 10.09 1.46 -22.87
N ASP A 40 10.90 0.88 -21.99
CA ASP A 40 11.12 -0.57 -21.97
C ASP A 40 9.90 -1.32 -21.43
N GLN A 41 9.23 -0.79 -20.41
CA GLN A 41 7.94 -1.32 -19.95
C GLN A 41 6.88 -1.28 -21.07
N ARG A 42 6.78 -0.18 -21.82
CA ARG A 42 5.85 -0.07 -22.96
C ARG A 42 6.18 -1.07 -24.08
N LYS A 43 7.45 -1.36 -24.36
CA LYS A 43 7.83 -2.41 -25.33
C LYS A 43 7.40 -3.80 -24.85
N VAL A 44 7.58 -4.11 -23.56
CA VAL A 44 7.10 -5.38 -22.97
C VAL A 44 5.57 -5.45 -23.02
N LEU A 45 4.87 -4.35 -22.74
CA LEU A 45 3.42 -4.27 -22.89
C LEU A 45 2.98 -4.63 -24.30
N PHE A 46 3.63 -4.07 -25.32
CA PHE A 46 3.28 -4.34 -26.71
C PHE A 46 3.50 -5.81 -27.08
N GLN A 47 4.52 -6.47 -26.51
CA GLN A 47 4.73 -7.91 -26.66
C GLN A 47 3.57 -8.70 -26.05
N TRP A 48 3.17 -8.38 -24.82
CA TRP A 48 2.04 -9.02 -24.16
C TRP A 48 0.74 -8.84 -24.96
N MET A 49 0.43 -7.60 -25.35
CA MET A 49 -0.75 -7.27 -26.15
C MET A 49 -0.80 -8.05 -27.46
N GLN A 50 0.31 -8.08 -28.20
CA GLN A 50 0.43 -8.87 -29.43
C GLN A 50 0.18 -10.36 -29.17
N SER A 51 0.85 -10.93 -28.17
CA SER A 51 0.76 -12.36 -27.85
C SER A 51 -0.64 -12.80 -27.42
N TRP A 52 -1.41 -11.89 -26.80
CA TRP A 52 -2.76 -12.18 -26.34
C TRP A 52 -3.85 -11.72 -27.31
N GLY A 53 -3.47 -11.06 -28.40
CA GLY A 53 -4.37 -10.63 -29.47
C GLY A 53 -5.09 -9.30 -29.22
N LEU A 54 -4.65 -8.51 -28.23
CA LEU A 54 -5.07 -7.11 -28.06
C LEU A 54 -4.47 -6.25 -29.17
N ASN A 55 -5.11 -5.11 -29.49
CA ASN A 55 -4.80 -4.38 -30.72
C ASN A 55 -4.64 -2.86 -30.58
N THR A 56 -4.93 -2.26 -29.43
CA THR A 56 -4.93 -0.79 -29.29
C THR A 56 -4.23 -0.34 -28.01
N TYR A 57 -3.27 0.57 -28.15
CA TYR A 57 -2.61 1.26 -27.04
C TYR A 57 -2.87 2.76 -27.15
N LEU A 58 -3.39 3.36 -26.07
CA LEU A 58 -3.62 4.80 -25.96
C LEU A 58 -2.59 5.40 -25.00
N TYR A 59 -1.77 6.31 -25.53
CA TYR A 59 -0.80 7.11 -24.79
C TYR A 59 -1.49 8.36 -24.24
N GLY A 60 -1.75 8.40 -22.93
CA GLY A 60 -2.28 9.60 -22.25
C GLY A 60 -1.87 9.72 -20.78
N PRO A 61 -0.60 9.48 -20.41
CA PRO A 61 -0.18 9.54 -19.01
C PRO A 61 -0.36 10.96 -18.45
N LYS A 62 -1.07 11.09 -17.32
CA LYS A 62 -1.46 12.40 -16.77
C LYS A 62 -0.26 13.25 -16.32
N ASP A 63 0.82 12.60 -15.89
CA ASP A 63 2.04 13.25 -15.39
C ASP A 63 3.10 13.48 -16.50
N ASP A 64 2.83 13.14 -17.77
CA ASP A 64 3.60 13.73 -18.88
C ASP A 64 3.19 15.20 -19.00
N LEU A 65 4.07 16.09 -18.57
CA LEU A 65 3.81 17.53 -18.57
C LEU A 65 3.33 18.02 -19.94
N LYS A 66 3.90 17.54 -21.05
CA LYS A 66 3.55 18.01 -22.41
C LYS A 66 2.31 17.33 -22.99
N HIS A 67 1.71 16.38 -22.27
CA HIS A 67 0.41 15.80 -22.57
C HIS A 67 -0.74 16.64 -21.98
N ARG A 68 -0.56 17.22 -20.77
CA ARG A 68 -1.61 17.94 -20.04
C ARG A 68 -1.19 19.36 -19.63
N LEU A 69 -0.28 19.51 -18.67
CA LEU A 69 0.04 20.81 -18.04
C LEU A 69 0.66 21.83 -18.99
N LEU A 70 1.56 21.38 -19.87
CA LEU A 70 2.31 22.17 -20.85
C LEU A 70 1.91 21.78 -22.29
N TRP A 71 0.63 21.51 -22.53
CA TRP A 71 0.13 20.98 -23.81
C TRP A 71 0.47 21.85 -25.03
N ARG A 72 0.67 23.16 -24.84
CA ARG A 72 1.10 24.12 -25.88
C ARG A 72 2.55 23.91 -26.34
N GLU A 73 3.40 23.33 -25.48
CA GLU A 73 4.78 23.06 -25.81
C GLU A 73 4.91 21.83 -26.71
N VAL A 74 5.66 21.96 -27.79
CA VAL A 74 6.00 20.80 -28.63
C VAL A 74 7.03 19.93 -27.93
N TYR A 75 7.04 18.64 -28.27
CA TYR A 75 8.11 17.76 -27.83
C TYR A 75 9.46 18.25 -28.41
N SER A 76 10.53 18.09 -27.63
CA SER A 76 11.89 18.31 -28.10
C SER A 76 12.23 17.26 -29.17
N HIS A 77 13.29 17.50 -29.95
CA HIS A 77 13.73 16.55 -30.97
C HIS A 77 14.06 15.16 -30.37
N GLU A 78 14.58 15.12 -29.15
CA GLU A 78 14.86 13.86 -28.44
C GLU A 78 13.57 13.14 -28.05
N GLU A 79 12.64 13.84 -27.40
CA GLU A 79 11.33 13.30 -27.00
C GLU A 79 10.52 12.82 -28.21
N GLU A 80 10.55 13.58 -29.30
CA GLU A 80 9.89 13.20 -30.55
C GLU A 80 10.54 11.94 -31.16
N GLY A 81 11.87 11.84 -31.14
CA GLY A 81 12.61 10.65 -31.58
C GLY A 81 12.24 9.41 -30.76
N GLN A 82 12.10 9.58 -29.45
CA GLN A 82 11.63 8.54 -28.53
C GLN A 82 10.19 8.10 -28.85
N LEU A 83 9.24 9.04 -28.98
CA LEU A 83 7.85 8.74 -29.34
C LEU A 83 7.73 8.07 -30.72
N ARG A 84 8.47 8.53 -31.73
CA ARG A 84 8.50 7.90 -33.06
C ARG A 84 9.00 6.46 -33.00
N THR A 85 9.99 6.19 -32.15
CA THR A 85 10.48 4.84 -31.93
C THR A 85 9.40 3.97 -31.30
N LEU A 86 8.68 4.49 -30.32
CA LEU A 86 7.58 3.79 -29.66
C LEU A 86 6.41 3.50 -30.62
N ILE A 87 6.03 4.46 -31.46
CA ILE A 87 4.99 4.29 -32.49
C ILE A 87 5.38 3.18 -33.48
N LYS A 88 6.63 3.19 -33.96
CA LYS A 88 7.14 2.14 -34.85
C LYS A 88 7.12 0.76 -34.20
N GLU A 89 7.49 0.67 -32.93
CA GLU A 89 7.43 -0.58 -32.18
C GLU A 89 5.99 -1.11 -32.11
N ALA A 90 5.02 -0.27 -31.75
CA ALA A 90 3.61 -0.66 -31.72
C ALA A 90 3.12 -1.15 -33.09
N GLN A 91 3.42 -0.41 -34.15
CA GLN A 91 3.04 -0.76 -35.52
C GLN A 91 3.67 -2.07 -35.98
N SER A 92 4.95 -2.32 -35.67
CA SER A 92 5.64 -3.56 -36.02
C SER A 92 5.00 -4.82 -35.40
N ARG A 93 4.19 -4.63 -34.35
CA ARG A 93 3.48 -5.69 -33.63
C ARG A 93 1.99 -5.75 -33.98
N GLY A 94 1.54 -4.94 -34.95
CA GLY A 94 0.15 -4.87 -35.37
C GLY A 94 -0.75 -4.12 -34.40
N LEU A 95 -0.19 -3.27 -33.53
CA LEU A 95 -0.95 -2.45 -32.58
C LEU A 95 -1.25 -1.07 -33.18
N LYS A 96 -2.46 -0.58 -32.92
CA LYS A 96 -2.85 0.81 -33.14
C LYS A 96 -2.33 1.66 -31.99
N PHE A 97 -1.50 2.65 -32.31
CA PHE A 97 -1.01 3.64 -31.36
C PHE A 97 -1.87 4.90 -31.44
N VAL A 98 -2.55 5.24 -30.34
CA VAL A 98 -3.40 6.43 -30.23
C VAL A 98 -2.71 7.42 -29.30
N TYR A 99 -2.26 8.57 -29.82
CA TYR A 99 -1.74 9.66 -28.99
C TYR A 99 -2.89 10.56 -28.54
N ALA A 100 -3.01 10.77 -27.23
CA ALA A 100 -3.97 11.68 -26.63
C ALA A 100 -3.33 13.00 -26.20
N LEU A 101 -4.14 14.06 -26.12
CA LEU A 101 -3.77 15.35 -25.54
C LEU A 101 -4.89 15.84 -24.64
N SER A 102 -4.53 16.44 -23.50
CA SER A 102 -5.46 16.94 -22.49
C SER A 102 -5.34 18.47 -22.32
N PRO A 103 -5.87 19.29 -23.24
CA PRO A 103 -5.73 20.75 -23.18
C PRO A 103 -6.70 21.43 -22.20
N GLY A 104 -7.64 20.69 -21.61
CA GLY A 104 -8.80 21.27 -20.92
C GLY A 104 -8.52 22.14 -19.69
N GLN A 105 -7.33 22.05 -19.08
CA GLN A 105 -7.04 22.74 -17.82
C GLN A 105 -6.92 24.27 -17.98
N ASP A 106 -6.41 24.75 -19.12
CA ASP A 106 -6.13 26.17 -19.32
C ASP A 106 -6.30 26.63 -20.78
N ILE A 107 -6.96 25.84 -21.64
CA ILE A 107 -7.31 26.25 -23.00
C ILE A 107 -8.32 27.40 -22.98
N VAL A 108 -8.12 28.38 -23.87
CA VAL A 108 -9.14 29.36 -24.25
C VAL A 108 -9.73 28.94 -25.59
N PHE A 109 -10.94 28.37 -25.58
CA PHE A 109 -11.53 27.72 -26.76
C PHE A 109 -11.74 28.67 -27.94
N SER A 110 -12.03 29.94 -27.66
CA SER A 110 -12.26 31.02 -28.63
C SER A 110 -10.97 31.63 -29.18
N SER A 111 -9.81 31.31 -28.58
CA SER A 111 -8.52 31.86 -28.99
C SER A 111 -8.00 31.18 -30.25
N SER A 112 -7.87 31.94 -31.33
CA SER A 112 -7.24 31.48 -32.57
C SER A 112 -5.77 31.08 -32.38
N CYS A 113 -5.09 31.68 -31.40
CA CYS A 113 -3.72 31.32 -31.01
C CYS A 113 -3.68 29.91 -30.43
N ASP A 114 -4.55 29.61 -29.45
CA ASP A 114 -4.61 28.29 -28.83
C ASP A 114 -5.01 27.22 -29.84
N LEU A 115 -5.98 27.50 -30.72
CA LEU A 115 -6.33 26.58 -31.81
C LEU A 115 -5.15 26.32 -32.76
N THR A 116 -4.34 27.33 -33.06
CA THR A 116 -3.14 27.18 -33.89
C THR A 116 -2.06 26.35 -33.19
N LEU A 117 -1.84 26.56 -31.89
CA LEU A 117 -0.90 25.78 -31.09
C LEU A 117 -1.35 24.32 -30.98
N LEU A 118 -2.66 24.10 -30.80
CA LEU A 118 -3.28 22.79 -30.77
C LEU A 118 -3.06 22.05 -32.10
N LYS A 119 -3.35 22.70 -33.24
CA LYS A 119 -3.07 22.15 -34.59
C LYS A 119 -1.57 21.86 -34.79
N ARG A 120 -0.68 22.71 -34.28
CA ARG A 120 0.78 22.51 -34.37
C ARG A 120 1.22 21.26 -33.59
N LYS A 121 0.68 21.06 -32.40
CA LYS A 121 0.99 19.92 -31.52
C LYS A 121 0.39 18.61 -32.04
N LEU A 122 -0.86 18.64 -32.51
CA LEU A 122 -1.67 17.45 -32.82
C LEU A 122 -1.45 16.85 -34.22
N ARG A 123 -0.41 17.23 -34.98
CA ARG A 123 -0.14 16.72 -36.34
C ARG A 123 -0.13 15.18 -36.48
N GLN A 124 -0.04 14.43 -35.38
CA GLN A 124 -0.06 12.96 -35.33
C GLN A 124 -0.95 12.42 -34.19
N ALA A 125 -1.86 13.23 -33.66
CA ALA A 125 -2.69 12.88 -32.51
C ALA A 125 -4.08 12.37 -32.91
N PHE A 126 -4.64 11.49 -32.08
CA PHE A 126 -5.88 10.79 -32.39
C PHE A 126 -6.87 10.75 -31.21
N ALA A 127 -6.62 11.54 -30.15
CA ALA A 127 -7.56 11.72 -29.06
C ALA A 127 -7.43 13.10 -28.39
N ILE A 128 -8.56 13.71 -28.01
CA ILE A 128 -8.62 14.91 -27.17
C ILE A 128 -9.40 14.57 -25.90
N LEU A 129 -8.81 14.90 -24.74
CA LEU A 129 -9.38 14.58 -23.43
C LEU A 129 -9.75 15.85 -22.67
N PHE A 130 -11.00 15.90 -22.19
CA PHE A 130 -11.53 16.96 -21.33
C PHE A 130 -11.99 16.39 -19.97
N ASP A 131 -11.28 15.37 -19.47
CA ASP A 131 -11.50 14.74 -18.17
C ASP A 131 -10.83 15.51 -17.01
N ASP A 132 -11.47 15.45 -15.84
CA ASP A 132 -11.00 16.02 -14.57
C ASP A 132 -10.69 17.53 -14.66
N ILE A 133 -11.63 18.29 -15.24
CA ILE A 133 -11.59 19.76 -15.33
C ILE A 133 -12.88 20.37 -14.79
N ASP A 134 -12.80 21.63 -14.36
CA ASP A 134 -13.97 22.40 -13.95
C ASP A 134 -14.87 22.72 -15.15
N HIS A 135 -16.18 22.85 -14.90
CA HIS A 135 -17.18 23.18 -15.93
C HIS A 135 -17.25 24.69 -16.24
N SER A 136 -16.28 25.46 -15.77
CA SER A 136 -16.25 26.91 -15.92
C SER A 136 -15.55 27.31 -17.22
N MET A 137 -16.10 28.32 -17.90
CA MET A 137 -15.48 28.95 -19.05
C MET A 137 -14.90 30.31 -18.65
N CYS A 138 -13.82 30.72 -19.31
CA CYS A 138 -13.37 32.09 -19.20
C CYS A 138 -14.38 33.06 -19.84
N GLN A 139 -14.24 34.36 -19.59
CA GLN A 139 -15.17 35.37 -20.12
C GLN A 139 -15.25 35.34 -21.66
N ALA A 140 -14.09 35.27 -22.34
CA ALA A 140 -14.04 35.25 -23.80
C ALA A 140 -14.79 34.04 -24.40
N ASP A 141 -14.67 32.87 -23.78
CA ASP A 141 -15.36 31.66 -24.23
C ASP A 141 -16.87 31.73 -23.94
N SER A 142 -17.26 32.33 -22.82
CA SER A 142 -18.67 32.53 -22.47
C SER A 142 -19.39 33.49 -23.42
N GLU A 143 -18.67 34.43 -24.02
CA GLU A 143 -19.19 35.33 -25.05
C GLU A 143 -19.25 34.66 -26.44
N ALA A 144 -18.36 33.70 -26.70
CA ALA A 144 -18.23 33.03 -28.00
C ALA A 144 -19.09 31.75 -28.15
N PHE A 145 -19.36 31.03 -27.06
CA PHE A 145 -20.05 29.74 -27.10
C PHE A 145 -21.26 29.70 -26.17
N SER A 146 -22.32 29.02 -26.62
CA SER A 146 -23.57 28.84 -25.87
C SER A 146 -23.43 27.94 -24.64
N SER A 147 -22.46 27.01 -24.63
CA SER A 147 -22.22 26.08 -23.54
C SER A 147 -20.79 25.54 -23.57
N PHE A 148 -20.37 24.93 -22.46
CA PHE A 148 -19.06 24.27 -22.36
C PHE A 148 -18.90 23.10 -23.34
N ALA A 149 -19.98 22.31 -23.52
CA ALA A 149 -20.01 21.25 -24.52
C ALA A 149 -19.84 21.80 -25.95
N HIS A 150 -20.53 22.90 -26.27
CA HIS A 150 -20.45 23.52 -27.60
C HIS A 150 -19.02 24.00 -27.91
N ALA A 151 -18.32 24.58 -26.93
CA ALA A 151 -16.91 24.97 -27.05
C ALA A 151 -15.99 23.76 -27.33
N GLN A 152 -16.11 22.70 -26.52
CA GLN A 152 -15.32 21.48 -26.67
C GLN A 152 -15.57 20.78 -28.01
N VAL A 153 -16.83 20.61 -28.39
CA VAL A 153 -17.23 19.98 -29.65
C VAL A 153 -16.72 20.78 -30.84
N THR A 154 -16.82 22.11 -30.81
CA THR A 154 -16.35 22.98 -31.89
C THR A 154 -14.85 22.79 -32.12
N VAL A 155 -14.03 22.88 -31.07
CA VAL A 155 -12.58 22.68 -31.17
C VAL A 155 -12.25 21.25 -31.60
N THR A 156 -12.94 20.25 -31.05
CA THR A 156 -12.69 18.83 -31.38
C THR A 156 -13.00 18.54 -32.85
N ASN A 157 -14.13 19.01 -33.37
CA ASN A 157 -14.52 18.85 -34.77
C ASN A 157 -13.53 19.55 -35.71
N GLU A 158 -13.07 20.76 -35.35
CA GLU A 158 -12.09 21.51 -36.13
C GLU A 158 -10.74 20.77 -36.21
N ILE A 159 -10.27 20.20 -35.10
CA ILE A 159 -9.06 19.38 -35.09
C ILE A 159 -9.26 18.09 -35.90
N TYR A 160 -10.39 17.40 -35.74
CA TYR A 160 -10.69 16.17 -36.48
C TYR A 160 -10.64 16.40 -37.99
N ARG A 161 -11.26 17.48 -38.47
CA ARG A 161 -11.21 17.88 -39.90
C ARG A 161 -9.80 18.28 -40.34
N PHE A 162 -9.09 19.05 -39.52
CA PHE A 162 -7.71 19.45 -39.80
C PHE A 162 -6.77 18.24 -40.02
N LEU A 163 -6.99 17.15 -39.29
CA LEU A 163 -6.22 15.91 -39.41
C LEU A 163 -6.69 15.01 -40.55
N GLY A 164 -7.66 15.44 -41.36
CA GLY A 164 -8.18 14.68 -42.48
C GLY A 164 -9.11 13.54 -42.08
N GLU A 165 -9.86 13.72 -41.00
CA GLU A 165 -10.89 12.79 -40.51
C GLU A 165 -10.38 11.34 -40.32
N PRO A 166 -9.36 11.14 -39.45
CA PRO A 166 -8.74 9.84 -39.27
C PRO A 166 -9.76 8.76 -38.85
N ALA A 167 -9.50 7.51 -39.22
CA ALA A 167 -10.41 6.39 -38.95
C ALA A 167 -10.59 6.10 -37.45
N VAL A 168 -9.61 6.47 -36.63
CA VAL A 168 -9.69 6.45 -35.16
C VAL A 168 -9.44 7.86 -34.66
N PHE A 169 -10.45 8.45 -34.04
CA PHE A 169 -10.35 9.69 -33.30
C PHE A 169 -11.23 9.59 -32.05
N LEU A 170 -10.67 9.87 -30.87
CA LEU A 170 -11.37 9.73 -29.60
C LEU A 170 -11.60 11.09 -28.94
N PHE A 171 -12.75 11.22 -28.30
CA PHE A 171 -13.10 12.38 -27.47
C PHE A 171 -13.45 11.89 -26.07
N CYS A 172 -12.75 12.39 -25.04
CA CYS A 172 -13.16 12.17 -23.65
C CYS A 172 -13.97 13.38 -23.16
N PRO A 173 -15.27 13.20 -22.89
CA PRO A 173 -16.10 14.27 -22.31
C PRO A 173 -15.69 14.60 -20.88
N THR A 174 -16.12 15.75 -20.39
CA THR A 174 -16.02 16.12 -18.97
C THR A 174 -17.00 15.30 -18.12
N GLU A 175 -18.23 15.12 -18.61
CA GLU A 175 -19.19 14.16 -18.05
C GLU A 175 -18.93 12.76 -18.64
N TYR A 176 -17.87 12.07 -18.21
CA TYR A 176 -17.45 10.78 -18.76
C TYR A 176 -18.04 9.55 -18.08
N CYS A 177 -18.90 9.74 -17.07
CA CYS A 177 -19.59 8.65 -16.38
C CYS A 177 -20.94 9.09 -15.84
N GLY A 178 -21.80 8.10 -15.53
CA GLY A 178 -23.17 8.36 -15.10
C GLY A 178 -23.29 9.28 -13.88
N SER A 179 -22.40 9.14 -12.90
CA SER A 179 -22.41 9.98 -11.69
C SER A 179 -21.94 11.42 -11.90
N LEU A 180 -21.30 11.73 -13.03
CA LEU A 180 -20.91 13.09 -13.40
C LEU A 180 -22.01 13.80 -14.21
N CYS A 181 -22.99 13.06 -14.73
CA CYS A 181 -24.05 13.61 -15.55
C CYS A 181 -25.11 14.32 -14.73
N SER A 182 -25.50 15.53 -15.13
CA SER A 182 -26.53 16.32 -14.44
C SER A 182 -27.69 16.70 -15.38
N PRO A 183 -28.97 16.46 -15.01
CA PRO A 183 -29.43 15.76 -13.81
C PRO A 183 -29.33 14.23 -13.90
N SER A 184 -29.17 13.67 -15.10
CA SER A 184 -28.98 12.25 -15.39
C SER A 184 -28.36 12.08 -16.77
N VAL A 185 -27.91 10.87 -17.13
CA VAL A 185 -27.30 10.58 -18.44
C VAL A 185 -28.25 10.98 -19.58
N SER A 186 -29.47 10.45 -19.59
CA SER A 186 -30.49 10.72 -20.63
C SER A 186 -30.95 12.17 -20.74
N LYS A 187 -30.74 13.00 -19.72
CA LYS A 187 -31.22 14.39 -19.64
C LYS A 187 -30.11 15.42 -19.54
N SER A 188 -28.85 15.01 -19.65
CA SER A 188 -27.70 15.92 -19.58
C SER A 188 -27.68 16.82 -20.82
N PRO A 189 -27.83 18.16 -20.67
CA PRO A 189 -27.69 19.08 -21.80
C PRO A 189 -26.28 19.04 -22.41
N TYR A 190 -25.28 18.75 -21.57
CA TYR A 190 -23.89 18.59 -22.00
C TYR A 190 -23.76 17.38 -22.94
N LEU A 191 -24.25 16.20 -22.54
CA LEU A 191 -24.19 15.00 -23.40
C LEU A 191 -25.09 15.10 -24.63
N GLN A 192 -26.24 15.76 -24.55
CA GLN A 192 -27.10 16.02 -25.72
C GLN A 192 -26.34 16.83 -26.78
N THR A 193 -25.66 17.91 -26.36
CA THR A 193 -24.82 18.71 -27.27
C THR A 193 -23.68 17.87 -27.87
N VAL A 194 -23.01 17.04 -27.06
CA VAL A 194 -21.97 16.11 -27.56
C VAL A 194 -22.56 15.08 -28.54
N GLY A 195 -23.76 14.57 -28.28
CA GLY A 195 -24.46 13.63 -29.15
C GLY A 195 -24.79 14.22 -30.51
N GLU A 196 -25.40 15.41 -30.50
CA GLU A 196 -25.92 16.09 -31.69
C GLU A 196 -24.83 16.75 -32.55
N ASP A 197 -23.86 17.44 -31.92
CA ASP A 197 -22.94 18.33 -32.63
C ASP A 197 -21.57 17.69 -32.91
N LEU A 198 -21.15 16.67 -32.14
CA LEU A 198 -19.86 16.00 -32.38
C LEU A 198 -19.95 15.12 -33.63
N LEU A 199 -18.97 15.26 -34.52
CA LEU A 199 -18.97 14.54 -35.79
C LEU A 199 -19.08 13.01 -35.60
N PRO A 200 -19.90 12.32 -36.41
CA PRO A 200 -20.36 10.95 -36.11
C PRO A 200 -19.27 9.88 -36.11
N ASN A 201 -18.12 10.14 -36.74
CA ASN A 201 -16.99 9.21 -36.78
C ASN A 201 -16.00 9.40 -35.61
N ILE A 202 -16.24 10.37 -34.73
CA ILE A 202 -15.47 10.55 -33.49
C ILE A 202 -16.07 9.64 -32.43
N ALA A 203 -15.25 8.74 -31.88
CA ALA A 203 -15.68 7.86 -30.80
C ALA A 203 -15.63 8.61 -29.46
N VAL A 204 -16.65 8.41 -28.62
CA VAL A 204 -16.75 9.05 -27.31
C VAL A 204 -16.33 8.06 -26.23
N ILE A 205 -15.43 8.48 -25.35
CA ILE A 205 -14.96 7.70 -24.21
C ILE A 205 -16.01 7.74 -23.08
N TRP A 206 -16.19 6.61 -22.41
CA TRP A 206 -17.12 6.45 -21.29
C TRP A 206 -16.58 5.46 -20.25
N THR A 207 -16.75 5.70 -18.95
CA THR A 207 -16.25 4.78 -17.90
C THR A 207 -17.35 3.94 -17.23
N GLY A 208 -18.61 4.14 -17.64
CA GLY A 208 -19.79 3.47 -17.09
C GLY A 208 -20.58 4.34 -16.13
N ASN A 209 -21.24 3.73 -15.15
CA ASN A 209 -22.10 4.45 -14.19
C ASN A 209 -21.29 5.28 -13.18
N LYS A 210 -20.03 4.92 -12.97
CA LYS A 210 -19.09 5.49 -12.01
C LYS A 210 -17.74 5.69 -12.69
N VAL A 211 -16.83 6.41 -12.03
CA VAL A 211 -15.43 6.46 -12.47
C VAL A 211 -14.86 5.05 -12.45
N ILE A 212 -15.14 4.30 -11.37
CA ILE A 212 -14.76 2.88 -11.23
C ILE A 212 -16.02 2.02 -11.17
N SER A 213 -16.55 1.68 -12.34
CA SER A 213 -17.79 0.90 -12.45
C SER A 213 -17.62 -0.54 -11.93
N ARG A 214 -18.44 -0.95 -10.96
CA ARG A 214 -18.47 -2.33 -10.45
C ARG A 214 -18.94 -3.33 -11.51
N LYS A 215 -20.00 -2.98 -12.24
CA LYS A 215 -20.55 -3.74 -13.37
C LYS A 215 -20.96 -2.80 -14.48
N LEU A 216 -20.94 -3.29 -15.72
CA LEU A 216 -21.56 -2.65 -16.87
C LEU A 216 -22.69 -3.55 -17.37
N SER A 217 -23.84 -2.96 -17.71
CA SER A 217 -25.01 -3.66 -18.25
C SER A 217 -25.38 -3.12 -19.63
N VAL A 218 -26.09 -3.92 -20.42
CA VAL A 218 -26.60 -3.51 -21.74
C VAL A 218 -27.55 -2.32 -21.60
N ASP A 219 -28.42 -2.32 -20.57
CA ASP A 219 -29.39 -1.25 -20.36
C ASP A 219 -28.72 0.11 -20.09
N CYS A 220 -27.66 0.14 -19.26
CA CYS A 220 -26.91 1.36 -19.00
C CYS A 220 -26.17 1.84 -20.26
N LEU A 221 -25.63 0.93 -21.07
CA LEU A 221 -25.01 1.31 -22.34
C LEU A 221 -26.04 1.82 -23.35
N ALA A 222 -27.23 1.22 -23.43
CA ALA A 222 -28.29 1.67 -24.32
C ALA A 222 -28.77 3.10 -23.99
N GLU A 223 -28.83 3.48 -22.71
CA GLU A 223 -29.11 4.87 -22.31
C GLU A 223 -28.04 5.84 -22.84
N VAL A 224 -26.76 5.47 -22.68
CA VAL A 224 -25.62 6.26 -23.15
C VAL A 224 -25.58 6.35 -24.67
N GLU A 225 -25.82 5.23 -25.37
CA GLU A 225 -25.89 5.16 -26.83
C GLU A 225 -27.00 6.06 -27.38
N SER A 226 -28.14 6.12 -26.70
CA SER A 226 -29.28 6.97 -27.07
C SER A 226 -28.93 8.45 -27.05
N VAL A 227 -28.29 8.93 -25.96
CA VAL A 227 -27.93 10.35 -25.83
C VAL A 227 -26.71 10.73 -26.69
N LEU A 228 -25.70 9.86 -26.79
CA LEU A 228 -24.50 10.11 -27.60
C LEU A 228 -24.73 9.87 -29.10
N GLN A 229 -25.81 9.18 -29.48
CA GLN A 229 -26.13 8.78 -30.85
C GLN A 229 -25.05 7.88 -31.51
N ARG A 230 -24.25 7.18 -30.69
CA ARG A 230 -23.16 6.29 -31.13
C ARG A 230 -22.74 5.34 -30.00
N SER A 231 -22.21 4.17 -30.36
CA SER A 231 -21.64 3.24 -29.39
C SER A 231 -20.38 3.82 -28.74
N PRO A 232 -20.31 3.90 -27.40
CA PRO A 232 -19.15 4.47 -26.72
C PRO A 232 -17.93 3.53 -26.78
N LEU A 233 -16.75 4.10 -26.57
CA LEU A 233 -15.55 3.35 -26.23
C LEU A 233 -15.39 3.34 -24.71
N ILE A 234 -15.31 2.16 -24.11
CA ILE A 234 -15.10 2.06 -22.66
C ILE A 234 -13.64 2.36 -22.33
N TRP A 235 -13.43 3.34 -21.46
CA TRP A 235 -12.22 3.49 -20.66
C TRP A 235 -12.49 2.84 -19.31
N ASP A 236 -11.91 1.66 -19.09
CA ASP A 236 -12.25 0.84 -17.94
C ASP A 236 -11.23 1.06 -16.81
N ASN A 237 -11.68 1.63 -15.68
CA ASN A 237 -10.84 1.84 -14.50
C ASN A 237 -10.96 0.71 -13.46
N LEU A 238 -11.47 -0.48 -13.83
CA LEU A 238 -11.62 -1.61 -12.91
C LEU A 238 -10.32 -1.97 -12.16
N HIS A 239 -9.16 -1.72 -12.77
CA HIS A 239 -7.85 -2.05 -12.19
C HIS A 239 -6.96 -0.83 -11.94
N ALA A 240 -7.48 0.39 -12.11
CA ALA A 240 -6.75 1.61 -11.78
C ALA A 240 -6.56 1.70 -10.26
N ASN A 241 -5.39 2.15 -9.78
CA ASN A 241 -5.10 2.31 -8.35
C ASN A 241 -4.47 3.66 -7.98
N ASP A 242 -4.37 4.58 -8.93
CA ASP A 242 -3.83 5.94 -8.77
C ASP A 242 -4.55 6.78 -7.70
N TYR A 243 -5.83 6.49 -7.44
CA TYR A 243 -6.63 7.15 -6.41
C TYR A 243 -6.31 6.72 -4.97
N ASP A 244 -5.62 5.60 -4.75
CA ASP A 244 -5.22 5.12 -3.42
C ASP A 244 -3.96 4.25 -3.49
N SER A 245 -2.82 4.84 -3.12
CA SER A 245 -1.50 4.21 -3.18
C SER A 245 -1.32 2.98 -2.27
N ARG A 246 -2.28 2.70 -1.38
CA ARG A 246 -2.28 1.49 -0.54
C ARG A 246 -3.05 0.34 -1.16
N ARG A 247 -3.67 0.54 -2.34
CA ARG A 247 -4.46 -0.46 -3.03
C ARG A 247 -3.75 -0.96 -4.28
N LEU A 248 -3.98 -2.24 -4.57
CA LEU A 248 -3.44 -2.94 -5.73
C LEU A 248 -4.50 -3.95 -6.19
N PHE A 249 -4.61 -4.15 -7.50
CA PHE A 249 -5.64 -5.01 -8.09
C PHE A 249 -5.02 -6.07 -9.00
N LEU A 250 -4.94 -7.29 -8.48
CA LEU A 250 -4.39 -8.47 -9.16
C LEU A 250 -5.48 -9.49 -9.55
N GLY A 251 -6.75 -9.18 -9.27
CA GLY A 251 -7.89 -10.01 -9.65
C GLY A 251 -8.18 -10.01 -11.15
N PRO A 252 -9.00 -10.94 -11.64
CA PRO A 252 -9.34 -11.03 -13.06
C PRO A 252 -10.29 -9.91 -13.50
N PHE A 253 -10.27 -9.59 -14.79
CA PHE A 253 -11.27 -8.74 -15.43
C PHE A 253 -12.68 -9.31 -15.22
N LYS A 254 -13.62 -8.50 -14.70
CA LYS A 254 -14.92 -8.98 -14.21
C LYS A 254 -16.01 -7.91 -14.31
N GLY A 255 -17.26 -8.35 -14.40
CA GLY A 255 -18.44 -7.49 -14.34
C GLY A 255 -18.79 -6.82 -15.68
N ARG A 256 -18.20 -7.27 -16.78
CA ARG A 256 -18.51 -6.85 -18.16
C ARG A 256 -18.84 -8.10 -18.95
N GLU A 257 -20.12 -8.36 -19.18
CA GLU A 257 -20.53 -9.54 -19.94
C GLU A 257 -19.99 -9.47 -21.38
N PRO A 258 -19.50 -10.57 -22.00
CA PRO A 258 -18.94 -10.53 -23.36
C PRO A 258 -19.90 -9.98 -24.42
N GLN A 259 -21.21 -10.17 -24.21
CA GLN A 259 -22.30 -9.63 -25.01
C GLN A 259 -22.35 -8.09 -25.06
N LEU A 260 -21.73 -7.37 -24.11
CA LEU A 260 -21.61 -5.91 -24.19
C LEU A 260 -20.83 -5.46 -25.44
N ARG A 261 -19.99 -6.32 -26.01
CA ARG A 261 -19.17 -6.01 -27.19
C ARG A 261 -19.99 -5.47 -28.37
N SER A 262 -21.23 -5.92 -28.56
CA SER A 262 -22.09 -5.45 -29.66
C SER A 262 -22.59 -4.00 -29.48
N HIS A 263 -22.49 -3.46 -28.26
CA HIS A 263 -22.90 -2.10 -27.88
C HIS A 263 -21.71 -1.15 -27.69
N LEU A 264 -20.51 -1.58 -28.09
CA LEU A 264 -19.27 -0.85 -27.79
C LEU A 264 -18.43 -0.67 -29.04
N ARG A 265 -17.86 0.53 -29.17
CA ARG A 265 -16.80 0.81 -30.15
C ARG A 265 -15.49 0.11 -29.78
N GLY A 266 -15.25 -0.04 -28.49
CA GLY A 266 -14.04 -0.62 -27.95
C GLY A 266 -14.03 -0.65 -26.42
N LEU A 267 -13.00 -1.27 -25.85
CA LEU A 267 -12.71 -1.29 -24.43
C LEU A 267 -11.20 -1.22 -24.20
N LEU A 268 -10.75 -0.14 -23.59
CA LEU A 268 -9.37 0.08 -23.18
C LEU A 268 -9.29 0.08 -21.66
N LEU A 269 -8.49 -0.81 -21.09
CA LEU A 269 -8.27 -0.89 -19.65
C LEU A 269 -7.23 0.15 -19.22
N ASN A 270 -7.57 0.96 -18.22
CA ASN A 270 -6.64 1.76 -17.42
C ASN A 270 -6.27 0.95 -16.18
N PRO A 271 -5.05 0.37 -16.11
CA PRO A 271 -4.71 -0.61 -15.09
C PRO A 271 -3.94 0.03 -13.92
N ASN A 272 -3.26 -0.78 -13.09
CA ASN A 272 -2.48 -0.29 -11.96
C ASN A 272 -1.28 0.54 -12.47
N CYS A 273 -0.82 1.49 -11.66
CA CYS A 273 0.41 2.25 -11.92
C CYS A 273 1.64 1.34 -12.01
N GLU A 274 1.72 0.35 -11.13
CA GLU A 274 2.77 -0.65 -11.07
C GLU A 274 2.68 -1.60 -12.27
N PHE A 275 3.70 -1.57 -13.12
CA PHE A 275 3.67 -2.25 -14.42
C PHE A 275 3.52 -3.77 -14.28
N GLU A 276 4.32 -4.38 -13.40
CA GLU A 276 4.35 -5.84 -13.24
C GLU A 276 3.06 -6.39 -12.60
N ALA A 277 2.29 -5.55 -11.89
CA ALA A 277 1.00 -5.91 -11.31
C ALA A 277 -0.10 -6.12 -12.36
N ASN A 278 0.13 -5.70 -13.61
CA ASN A 278 -0.89 -5.69 -14.67
C ASN A 278 -0.96 -6.98 -15.49
N TYR A 279 -0.15 -7.98 -15.18
CA TYR A 279 -0.15 -9.25 -15.93
C TYR A 279 -1.51 -9.95 -15.92
N ILE A 280 -2.09 -10.20 -14.73
CA ILE A 280 -3.41 -10.85 -14.60
C ILE A 280 -4.54 -9.98 -15.17
N PRO A 281 -4.64 -8.68 -14.82
CA PRO A 281 -5.65 -7.79 -15.40
C PRO A 281 -5.69 -7.83 -16.93
N LEU A 282 -4.53 -7.75 -17.59
CA LEU A 282 -4.43 -7.70 -19.05
C LEU A 282 -4.61 -9.07 -19.72
N HIS A 283 -4.09 -10.14 -19.12
CA HIS A 283 -4.28 -11.50 -19.64
C HIS A 283 -5.76 -11.93 -19.57
N SER A 284 -6.44 -11.62 -18.46
CA SER A 284 -7.86 -11.91 -18.29
C SER A 284 -8.75 -11.05 -19.19
N LEU A 285 -8.42 -9.76 -19.40
CA LEU A 285 -9.05 -8.93 -20.43
C LEU A 285 -8.91 -9.55 -21.82
N ALA A 286 -7.72 -10.03 -22.19
CA ALA A 286 -7.51 -10.65 -23.48
C ALA A 286 -8.30 -11.96 -23.64
N SER A 287 -8.44 -12.73 -22.56
CA SER A 287 -9.31 -13.91 -22.53
C SER A 287 -10.77 -13.53 -22.78
N TRP A 288 -11.27 -12.48 -22.12
CA TRP A 288 -12.60 -11.92 -22.38
C TRP A 288 -12.77 -11.47 -23.84
N TYR A 289 -11.77 -10.78 -24.40
CA TYR A 289 -11.78 -10.27 -25.78
C TYR A 289 -11.84 -11.39 -26.83
N ARG A 290 -11.14 -12.52 -26.60
CA ARG A 290 -11.17 -13.68 -27.50
C ARG A 290 -12.52 -14.38 -27.49
N THR A 291 -13.12 -14.57 -26.31
CA THR A 291 -14.47 -15.15 -26.20
C THR A 291 -15.50 -14.36 -27.01
N GLY A 292 -15.42 -13.02 -26.98
CA GLY A 292 -16.30 -12.16 -27.77
C GLY A 292 -16.06 -12.18 -29.29
N LYS A 293 -15.01 -12.84 -29.80
CA LYS A 293 -14.74 -12.99 -31.25
C LYS A 293 -15.34 -14.29 -31.84
N GLU A 294 -15.59 -15.30 -31.02
CA GLU A 294 -16.06 -16.60 -31.50
C GLU A 294 -17.59 -16.64 -31.56
N GLU A 295 -18.18 -16.43 -32.74
CA GLU A 295 -19.63 -16.65 -33.00
C GLU A 295 -20.00 -18.16 -33.00
N ARG A 296 -19.49 -18.96 -32.06
CA ARG A 296 -19.78 -20.39 -32.01
C ARG A 296 -20.96 -20.70 -31.09
N LYS A 297 -21.92 -21.47 -31.63
CA LYS A 297 -23.14 -22.00 -30.95
C LYS A 297 -22.85 -23.07 -29.87
N ASP A 298 -21.62 -23.15 -29.36
CA ASP A 298 -21.26 -24.11 -28.32
C ASP A 298 -21.36 -23.43 -26.95
N LYS A 299 -22.26 -23.94 -26.11
CA LYS A 299 -22.53 -23.46 -24.73
C LYS A 299 -21.32 -23.53 -23.78
N GLU A 300 -20.18 -24.04 -24.23
CA GLU A 300 -18.95 -24.18 -23.43
C GLU A 300 -18.00 -22.97 -23.51
N CYS A 301 -18.20 -22.03 -24.44
CA CYS A 301 -17.32 -20.88 -24.65
C CYS A 301 -17.79 -19.59 -23.94
N GLU A 302 -18.26 -19.69 -22.69
CA GLU A 302 -18.58 -18.49 -21.90
C GLU A 302 -17.34 -17.98 -21.13
N TYR A 303 -17.17 -16.66 -21.05
CA TYR A 303 -16.08 -16.07 -20.25
C TYR A 303 -16.33 -16.35 -18.77
N CYS A 304 -15.35 -16.92 -18.07
CA CYS A 304 -15.42 -17.18 -16.64
C CYS A 304 -14.21 -16.54 -15.95
N PRO A 305 -14.41 -15.57 -15.04
CA PRO A 305 -13.31 -14.90 -14.33
C PRO A 305 -12.38 -15.87 -13.60
N ASP A 306 -12.90 -16.92 -12.97
CA ASP A 306 -12.08 -17.88 -12.21
C ASP A 306 -11.20 -18.76 -13.11
N ARG A 307 -11.71 -19.15 -14.29
CA ARG A 307 -10.93 -19.85 -15.31
C ARG A 307 -9.86 -18.94 -15.91
N ALA A 308 -10.22 -17.69 -16.23
CA ALA A 308 -9.29 -16.70 -16.75
C ALA A 308 -8.17 -16.38 -15.74
N LEU A 309 -8.52 -16.23 -14.45
CA LEU A 309 -7.55 -16.06 -13.37
C LEU A 309 -6.61 -17.26 -13.27
N SER A 310 -7.15 -18.48 -13.31
CA SER A 310 -6.33 -19.70 -13.20
C SER A 310 -5.36 -19.85 -14.39
N ALA A 311 -5.79 -19.50 -15.60
CA ALA A 311 -4.93 -19.48 -16.78
C ALA A 311 -3.84 -18.38 -16.68
N ALA A 312 -4.23 -17.17 -16.28
CA ALA A 312 -3.30 -16.07 -16.10
C ALA A 312 -2.24 -16.37 -15.03
N LEU A 313 -2.64 -16.97 -13.90
CA LEU A 313 -1.74 -17.41 -12.84
C LEU A 313 -0.74 -18.45 -13.34
N HIS A 314 -1.20 -19.45 -14.07
CA HIS A 314 -0.33 -20.50 -14.62
C HIS A 314 0.77 -19.91 -15.51
N ASP A 315 0.41 -18.96 -16.38
CA ASP A 315 1.36 -18.30 -17.28
C ASP A 315 2.28 -17.32 -16.51
N TRP A 316 1.73 -16.53 -15.58
CA TRP A 316 2.50 -15.53 -14.83
C TRP A 316 3.57 -16.16 -13.94
N MET A 317 3.30 -17.36 -13.39
CA MET A 317 4.26 -18.13 -12.60
C MET A 317 5.58 -18.39 -13.34
N GLN A 318 5.56 -18.48 -14.67
CA GLN A 318 6.78 -18.64 -15.48
C GLN A 318 7.58 -17.34 -15.57
N GLU A 319 6.91 -16.19 -15.55
CA GLU A 319 7.52 -14.86 -15.65
C GLU A 319 8.05 -14.37 -14.29
N LEU A 320 7.29 -14.62 -13.22
CA LEU A 320 7.66 -14.28 -11.83
C LEU A 320 8.99 -14.93 -11.40
N ASN A 321 9.24 -16.13 -11.89
CA ASN A 321 10.37 -16.96 -11.50
C ASN A 321 11.56 -16.85 -12.46
N GLN A 322 11.48 -15.97 -13.46
CA GLN A 322 12.61 -15.65 -14.35
C GLN A 322 13.35 -14.39 -13.84
N PRO A 323 14.69 -14.42 -13.74
CA PRO A 323 15.46 -13.22 -13.48
C PRO A 323 15.25 -12.19 -14.61
N LEU A 324 15.27 -10.91 -14.25
CA LEU A 324 15.35 -9.82 -15.22
C LEU A 324 16.59 -10.01 -16.11
N GLN A 325 16.38 -10.31 -17.39
CA GLN A 325 17.44 -10.29 -18.39
C GLN A 325 17.59 -8.87 -18.93
N ALA A 326 18.83 -8.33 -18.92
CA ALA A 326 19.12 -7.06 -19.57
C ALA A 326 18.94 -7.21 -21.08
N GLY A 327 17.99 -6.47 -21.68
CA GLY A 327 17.76 -6.44 -23.12
C GLY A 327 16.93 -7.61 -23.67
N ARG A 328 15.64 -7.69 -23.33
CA ARG A 328 14.68 -8.65 -23.93
C ARG A 328 14.61 -8.51 -25.46
N GLN A 329 15.44 -9.26 -26.18
CA GLN A 329 15.10 -9.84 -27.48
C GLN A 329 14.88 -11.34 -27.23
N SER A 330 13.63 -11.73 -26.93
CA SER A 330 13.31 -13.13 -26.65
C SER A 330 13.09 -13.89 -27.97
N THR A 331 14.01 -14.79 -28.29
CA THR A 331 14.08 -15.64 -29.49
C THR A 331 13.09 -16.82 -29.49
N ARG A 332 11.96 -16.73 -28.79
CA ARG A 332 11.02 -17.87 -28.62
C ARG A 332 9.79 -17.88 -29.52
N ALA A 333 9.70 -17.00 -30.52
CA ALA A 333 8.59 -17.00 -31.48
C ALA A 333 8.81 -17.86 -32.75
N ASP A 334 10.04 -18.24 -33.09
CA ASP A 334 10.32 -18.88 -34.39
C ASP A 334 10.26 -20.42 -34.42
N GLN A 335 9.98 -21.09 -33.30
CA GLN A 335 9.98 -22.56 -33.25
C GLN A 335 8.61 -23.25 -33.44
N ARG A 336 7.56 -22.52 -33.83
CA ARG A 336 6.24 -23.14 -34.13
C ARG A 336 5.64 -22.77 -35.47
N TYR A 337 6.43 -22.72 -36.54
CA TYR A 337 5.91 -22.87 -37.90
C TYR A 337 6.89 -23.65 -38.76
N SER A 338 6.68 -24.97 -38.86
CA SER A 338 7.31 -25.79 -39.89
C SER A 338 6.36 -25.87 -41.09
N ALA A 339 6.70 -25.17 -42.17
CA ALA A 339 6.13 -25.38 -43.51
C ALA A 339 7.28 -25.49 -44.53
N PRO A 340 7.12 -26.30 -45.59
CA PRO A 340 8.24 -26.90 -46.32
C PRO A 340 8.93 -25.92 -47.27
N THR A 341 10.25 -25.97 -47.29
CA THR A 341 11.14 -25.17 -48.13
C THR A 341 11.16 -25.69 -49.57
N THR A 342 10.67 -24.89 -50.52
CA THR A 342 10.99 -25.01 -51.94
C THR A 342 12.19 -24.12 -52.27
N ARG A 343 13.21 -24.76 -52.80
CA ARG A 343 14.54 -24.24 -53.13
C ARG A 343 14.45 -23.28 -54.33
N CYS A 344 14.98 -22.06 -54.20
CA CYS A 344 15.41 -21.29 -55.36
C CYS A 344 16.77 -20.63 -55.08
N LYS A 345 17.75 -20.94 -55.94
CA LYS A 345 19.14 -20.44 -55.93
C LYS A 345 19.20 -19.12 -56.69
N THR A 346 20.06 -18.20 -56.24
CA THR A 346 20.96 -17.32 -57.05
C THR A 346 21.65 -16.34 -56.07
N THR A 347 22.93 -16.54 -55.77
CA THR A 347 24.18 -16.01 -56.37
C THR A 347 24.59 -14.61 -55.90
N ASP A 348 25.81 -14.61 -55.36
CA ASP A 348 26.66 -13.53 -54.84
C ASP A 348 26.91 -12.33 -55.78
N LYS A 349 27.21 -11.18 -55.16
CA LYS A 349 28.48 -10.39 -55.28
C LYS A 349 28.29 -8.97 -54.70
N SER A 350 28.98 -8.63 -53.61
CA SER A 350 30.33 -8.02 -53.52
C SER A 350 30.31 -6.50 -53.68
N ASP A 351 30.63 -5.74 -52.62
CA ASP A 351 31.95 -5.12 -52.47
C ASP A 351 32.04 -4.22 -51.22
N CYS A 352 33.15 -4.40 -50.51
CA CYS A 352 33.64 -3.60 -49.39
C CYS A 352 34.62 -2.54 -49.90
N SER A 353 34.67 -1.39 -49.21
CA SER A 353 35.89 -0.61 -48.89
C SER A 353 35.45 0.72 -48.25
N SER A 354 35.59 0.92 -46.94
CA SER A 354 36.72 1.61 -46.28
C SER A 354 36.99 3.02 -46.82
N THR A 355 37.19 4.09 -46.03
CA THR A 355 38.10 4.20 -44.87
C THR A 355 37.98 5.59 -44.20
N ILE A 356 38.50 5.69 -42.95
CA ILE A 356 39.10 6.87 -42.27
C ILE A 356 38.14 7.89 -41.60
N ARG A 357 38.00 7.90 -40.27
CA ARG A 357 38.83 8.49 -39.18
C ARG A 357 38.74 10.02 -39.11
N GLU A 358 38.12 10.54 -38.06
CA GLU A 358 38.67 11.65 -37.26
C GLU A 358 37.93 11.82 -35.91
N THR A 359 38.69 12.22 -34.91
CA THR A 359 38.41 12.29 -33.48
C THR A 359 38.49 13.75 -33.01
N SER A 360 37.55 14.23 -32.20
CA SER A 360 37.79 15.23 -31.13
C SER A 360 36.59 15.24 -30.18
N ALA A 361 36.72 14.82 -28.92
CA ALA A 361 37.14 15.61 -27.75
C ALA A 361 35.92 15.95 -26.87
N VAL A 362 35.68 15.13 -25.84
CA VAL A 362 34.67 15.37 -24.79
C VAL A 362 35.35 15.97 -23.58
N ALA A 363 34.88 17.14 -23.16
CA ALA A 363 35.32 17.83 -21.94
C ALA A 363 34.82 17.09 -20.69
N LYS A 364 35.74 16.81 -19.77
CA LYS A 364 35.47 16.27 -18.43
C LYS A 364 35.13 17.42 -17.46
N LEU A 365 34.12 17.21 -16.62
CA LEU A 365 33.84 17.99 -15.42
C LEU A 365 33.88 17.07 -14.16
N PRO A 366 34.11 17.62 -12.97
CA PRO A 366 34.90 16.98 -11.91
C PRO A 366 34.10 16.11 -10.94
N VAL A 367 34.78 15.09 -10.40
CA VAL A 367 34.30 14.17 -9.35
C VAL A 367 34.97 14.58 -8.03
N PHE A 368 34.18 14.81 -6.98
CA PHE A 368 34.67 14.97 -5.61
C PHE A 368 34.83 13.59 -4.93
N PRO A 369 35.84 13.37 -4.07
CA PRO A 369 36.16 12.05 -3.51
C PRO A 369 35.31 11.73 -2.27
N LEU A 370 34.80 10.50 -2.21
CA LEU A 370 34.28 9.88 -0.98
C LEU A 370 35.34 8.92 -0.44
N ASP A 371 35.82 9.20 0.78
CA ASP A 371 36.74 8.36 1.53
C ASP A 371 36.10 7.01 1.86
N SER A 372 36.75 5.92 1.45
CA SER A 372 36.37 4.54 1.77
C SER A 372 37.52 3.88 2.54
N SER A 373 37.32 3.67 3.84
CA SER A 373 38.18 2.83 4.67
C SER A 373 37.83 1.36 4.45
N SER A 374 38.82 0.58 4.05
CA SER A 374 38.75 -0.87 3.84
C SER A 374 38.93 -1.64 5.16
N PRO A 375 38.39 -2.88 5.31
CA PRO A 375 38.48 -3.66 6.53
C PRO A 375 39.84 -4.39 6.68
N PRO A 376 40.30 -4.72 7.91
CA PRO A 376 41.61 -5.31 8.13
C PRO A 376 41.66 -6.84 7.90
N SER A 377 42.83 -7.26 7.42
CA SER A 377 43.26 -8.62 7.09
C SER A 377 43.62 -9.48 8.31
N SER A 378 43.38 -10.79 8.20
CA SER A 378 43.75 -11.84 9.17
C SER A 378 45.28 -12.03 9.30
N PRO A 379 45.80 -12.45 10.48
CA PRO A 379 47.24 -12.48 10.73
C PRO A 379 47.93 -13.74 10.20
N THR A 380 49.15 -13.53 9.69
CA THR A 380 50.06 -14.54 9.16
C THR A 380 50.92 -15.16 10.26
N LYS A 381 51.15 -16.48 10.13
CA LYS A 381 52.09 -17.30 10.91
C LYS A 381 53.53 -16.77 10.85
N VAL A 382 54.23 -16.80 11.98
CA VAL A 382 55.70 -16.82 12.05
C VAL A 382 56.13 -18.15 12.68
N ARG A 383 57.22 -18.71 12.15
CA ARG A 383 57.76 -20.06 12.34
C ARG A 383 59.12 -19.96 13.06
N GLY A 384 59.41 -20.93 13.92
CA GLY A 384 60.72 -21.33 14.45
C GLY A 384 60.48 -22.46 15.46
N GLU A 385 60.69 -23.75 15.13
CA GLU A 385 61.97 -24.51 15.17
C GLU A 385 62.57 -24.49 16.59
N THR A 386 62.85 -25.59 17.32
CA THR A 386 63.34 -26.94 16.96
C THR A 386 63.24 -27.92 18.17
N GLU A 387 63.34 -29.24 17.91
CA GLU A 387 63.69 -30.40 18.79
C GLU A 387 62.65 -30.89 19.83
N GLY A 388 62.39 -32.19 20.08
CA GLY A 388 62.88 -33.47 19.56
C GLY A 388 62.25 -34.66 20.34
N ARG A 389 61.92 -35.74 19.62
CA ARG A 389 61.80 -37.19 19.96
C ARG A 389 60.89 -37.80 21.06
N GLU A 390 60.13 -38.80 20.56
CA GLU A 390 59.84 -40.17 21.06
C GLU A 390 58.78 -40.46 22.16
N GLY A 391 57.94 -41.48 21.87
CA GLY A 391 57.15 -42.22 22.88
C GLY A 391 55.83 -42.83 22.36
N GLU A 392 55.80 -44.14 22.16
CA GLU A 392 54.72 -44.92 21.54
C GLU A 392 53.54 -45.34 22.45
N ASN A 393 52.44 -45.75 21.78
CA ASN A 393 51.63 -46.97 21.99
C ASN A 393 50.56 -47.13 23.10
N LYS A 394 49.34 -47.46 22.60
CA LYS A 394 48.53 -48.69 22.85
C LYS A 394 47.17 -48.61 23.59
N SER A 395 46.19 -49.19 22.86
CA SER A 395 45.11 -50.13 23.27
C SER A 395 43.73 -49.65 23.77
N GLN A 396 42.71 -49.92 22.94
CA GLN A 396 41.37 -50.43 23.32
C GLN A 396 41.46 -51.94 23.63
N PRO A 397 40.52 -52.59 24.35
CA PRO A 397 39.23 -53.13 23.81
C PRO A 397 38.08 -53.10 24.89
N ASN A 398 36.88 -53.67 24.80
CA ASN A 398 35.83 -53.96 23.79
C ASN A 398 34.66 -54.63 24.60
N TYR A 399 33.46 -54.72 24.00
CA TYR A 399 32.30 -55.60 24.31
C TYR A 399 31.11 -55.18 25.23
N GLN A 400 30.02 -54.83 24.51
CA GLN A 400 28.63 -55.39 24.46
C GLN A 400 27.69 -55.52 25.68
N PRO A 401 26.37 -55.19 25.51
CA PRO A 401 25.30 -55.39 26.49
C PRO A 401 24.20 -56.41 26.09
N GLN A 402 23.57 -57.03 27.10
CA GLN A 402 22.21 -57.62 27.13
C GLN A 402 21.71 -57.42 28.58
N GLY A 403 20.47 -57.11 28.95
CA GLY A 403 19.17 -56.96 28.30
C GLY A 403 18.11 -57.28 29.37
N SER A 404 17.08 -56.45 29.56
CA SER A 404 15.71 -56.84 30.02
C SER A 404 14.79 -55.62 30.23
N ARG A 405 13.55 -55.76 29.76
CA ARG A 405 12.39 -54.84 29.79
C ARG A 405 11.36 -55.35 30.83
N PRO A 406 10.39 -54.54 31.33
CA PRO A 406 9.07 -54.30 30.67
C PRO A 406 8.49 -52.86 30.83
N SER A 407 8.09 -52.13 29.76
CA SER A 407 6.69 -51.78 29.28
C SER A 407 5.71 -51.18 30.31
N ALA A 408 4.97 -50.05 30.16
CA ALA A 408 4.47 -49.15 29.08
C ALA A 408 3.96 -47.80 29.73
N PRO A 409 3.27 -46.80 29.09
CA PRO A 409 2.94 -46.48 27.67
C PRO A 409 3.41 -45.06 27.21
N PRO A 410 3.23 -44.65 25.92
CA PRO A 410 3.88 -43.47 25.36
C PRO A 410 3.01 -42.20 25.41
N GLY A 411 3.52 -41.15 26.03
CA GLY A 411 3.02 -39.77 25.86
C GLY A 411 3.66 -39.12 24.62
N ARG A 412 2.83 -38.69 23.67
CA ARG A 412 3.24 -37.85 22.53
C ARG A 412 3.69 -36.48 23.04
N GLY A 413 5.00 -36.28 23.17
CA GLY A 413 5.61 -34.96 23.24
C GLY A 413 5.90 -34.45 21.82
N GLN A 414 5.10 -33.49 21.35
CA GLN A 414 5.43 -32.70 20.17
C GLN A 414 6.67 -31.85 20.49
N LYS A 415 7.80 -32.15 19.84
CA LYS A 415 8.94 -31.25 19.77
C LYS A 415 8.60 -30.09 18.83
N ALA A 416 8.82 -28.87 19.30
CA ALA A 416 8.79 -27.64 18.51
C ALA A 416 9.64 -27.82 17.25
N GLN A 417 9.03 -27.59 16.09
CA GLN A 417 9.75 -27.49 14.83
C GLN A 417 10.49 -26.16 14.81
N GLY A 418 11.82 -26.23 14.81
CA GLY A 418 12.69 -25.08 14.63
C GLY A 418 12.51 -24.48 13.24
N TRP A 419 12.62 -23.16 13.17
CA TRP A 419 12.61 -22.40 11.92
C TRP A 419 13.75 -22.89 11.03
N GLY A 420 13.40 -23.40 9.85
CA GLY A 420 14.35 -23.91 8.87
C GLY A 420 15.12 -22.78 8.21
N LEU A 421 16.42 -23.01 8.01
CA LEU A 421 17.38 -22.11 7.36
C LEU A 421 16.91 -21.65 5.96
N CYS A 422 16.70 -20.34 5.78
CA CYS A 422 16.55 -19.69 4.47
C CYS A 422 17.92 -19.52 3.81
N GLY A 423 18.32 -20.50 3.00
CA GLY A 423 19.57 -20.52 2.25
C GLY A 423 19.38 -21.05 0.83
N GLY A 424 18.36 -20.56 0.11
CA GLY A 424 18.10 -20.86 -1.30
C GLY A 424 17.44 -19.66 -1.98
N LYS A 425 17.68 -19.44 -3.27
CA LYS A 425 16.88 -18.49 -4.06
C LYS A 425 15.49 -19.10 -4.23
N ASP A 426 14.62 -18.87 -3.26
CA ASP A 426 13.31 -19.48 -3.24
C ASP A 426 12.39 -18.80 -4.26
N LEU A 427 11.97 -19.60 -5.24
CA LEU A 427 10.99 -19.21 -6.24
C LEU A 427 9.63 -18.98 -5.55
N LEU A 428 8.85 -18.02 -6.05
CA LEU A 428 7.49 -17.82 -5.58
C LEU A 428 6.66 -19.06 -5.93
N SER A 429 6.03 -19.67 -4.94
CA SER A 429 5.13 -20.82 -5.13
C SER A 429 3.74 -20.36 -5.59
N GLU A 430 3.01 -21.22 -6.30
CA GLU A 430 1.66 -20.90 -6.77
C GLU A 430 0.71 -20.57 -5.60
N THR A 431 0.85 -21.25 -4.47
CA THR A 431 0.06 -20.97 -3.25
C THR A 431 0.29 -19.56 -2.73
N GLN A 432 1.54 -19.08 -2.74
CA GLN A 432 1.88 -17.72 -2.31
C GLN A 432 1.33 -16.67 -3.28
N VAL A 433 1.43 -16.91 -4.59
CA VAL A 433 0.86 -15.99 -5.59
C VAL A 433 -0.67 -15.96 -5.50
N ARG A 434 -1.33 -17.10 -5.27
CA ARG A 434 -2.78 -17.15 -5.00
C ARG A 434 -3.16 -16.43 -3.71
N LEU A 435 -2.34 -16.52 -2.67
CA LEU A 435 -2.52 -15.74 -1.45
C LEU A 435 -2.43 -14.24 -1.75
N LEU A 436 -1.39 -13.81 -2.47
CA LEU A 436 -1.21 -12.41 -2.88
C LEU A 436 -2.42 -11.89 -3.66
N VAL A 437 -2.88 -12.60 -4.69
CA VAL A 437 -4.08 -12.23 -5.46
C VAL A 437 -5.34 -12.24 -4.58
N GLY A 438 -5.44 -13.19 -3.66
CA GLY A 438 -6.54 -13.27 -2.70
C GLY A 438 -6.58 -12.10 -1.71
N LEU A 439 -5.45 -11.45 -1.46
CA LEU A 439 -5.30 -10.26 -0.61
C LEU A 439 -5.46 -8.95 -1.41
N TYR A 440 -5.11 -8.94 -2.69
CA TYR A 440 -5.18 -7.78 -3.59
C TYR A 440 -6.02 -8.12 -4.83
N TYR A 441 -7.34 -8.10 -4.69
CA TYR A 441 -8.25 -8.65 -5.70
C TYR A 441 -8.84 -7.58 -6.63
N LEU A 442 -10.00 -7.02 -6.29
CA LEU A 442 -10.71 -6.02 -7.10
C LEU A 442 -11.19 -4.82 -6.25
N PRO A 443 -11.55 -3.67 -6.86
CA PRO A 443 -11.94 -2.48 -6.10
C PRO A 443 -13.17 -2.64 -5.21
N HIS A 444 -14.10 -3.52 -5.61
CA HIS A 444 -15.40 -3.71 -4.99
C HIS A 444 -15.60 -5.13 -4.43
N GLU A 445 -14.54 -5.95 -4.45
CA GLU A 445 -14.60 -7.36 -4.08
C GLU A 445 -13.24 -7.82 -3.56
N HIS A 446 -13.25 -8.40 -2.36
CA HIS A 446 -12.08 -9.06 -1.78
C HIS A 446 -11.92 -10.47 -2.34
N GLY A 447 -10.68 -10.92 -2.47
CA GLY A 447 -10.40 -12.31 -2.81
C GLY A 447 -10.64 -13.25 -1.61
N PRO A 448 -10.65 -14.59 -1.83
CA PRO A 448 -11.01 -15.56 -0.79
C PRO A 448 -10.19 -15.43 0.51
N SER A 449 -8.88 -15.15 0.40
CA SER A 449 -7.98 -15.00 1.56
C SER A 449 -8.33 -13.77 2.39
N ALA A 450 -8.52 -12.61 1.75
CA ALA A 450 -8.93 -11.38 2.44
C ALA A 450 -10.32 -11.50 3.05
N GLN A 451 -11.30 -12.08 2.33
CA GLN A 451 -12.64 -12.32 2.87
C GLN A 451 -12.59 -13.16 4.14
N LYS A 452 -11.85 -14.27 4.12
CA LYS A 452 -11.70 -15.15 5.29
C LYS A 452 -11.03 -14.43 6.46
N LEU A 453 -9.97 -13.66 6.20
CA LEU A 453 -9.28 -12.85 7.22
C LEU A 453 -10.25 -11.87 7.89
N LEU A 454 -10.95 -11.06 7.10
CA LEU A 454 -11.85 -10.02 7.59
C LEU A 454 -13.07 -10.61 8.30
N GLN A 455 -13.63 -11.71 7.80
CA GLN A 455 -14.74 -12.42 8.45
C GLN A 455 -14.34 -13.00 9.80
N ASP A 456 -13.21 -13.73 9.87
CA ASP A 456 -12.75 -14.31 11.13
C ASP A 456 -12.35 -13.19 12.13
N LEU A 457 -11.68 -12.12 11.68
CA LEU A 457 -11.36 -10.96 12.53
C LEU A 457 -12.60 -10.25 13.07
N THR A 458 -13.59 -9.98 12.22
CA THR A 458 -14.85 -9.35 12.61
C THR A 458 -15.61 -10.22 13.63
N TRP A 459 -15.62 -11.54 13.40
CA TRP A 459 -16.24 -12.48 14.32
C TRP A 459 -15.49 -12.52 15.66
N LEU A 460 -14.16 -12.63 15.65
CA LEU A 460 -13.34 -12.61 16.86
C LEU A 460 -13.57 -11.33 17.65
N LYS A 461 -13.73 -10.20 16.95
CA LYS A 461 -14.04 -8.90 17.53
C LYS A 461 -15.39 -8.89 18.25
N ALA A 462 -16.46 -9.33 17.59
CA ALA A 462 -17.78 -9.42 18.22
C ALA A 462 -17.84 -10.41 19.40
N ASN A 463 -16.97 -11.42 19.39
CA ASN A 463 -17.02 -12.56 20.31
C ASN A 463 -15.87 -12.59 21.33
N CYS A 464 -15.08 -11.53 21.47
CA CYS A 464 -13.93 -11.49 22.38
C CYS A 464 -14.33 -11.64 23.86
N HIS A 465 -15.57 -11.34 24.22
CA HIS A 465 -16.13 -11.56 25.56
C HIS A 465 -16.08 -13.03 26.00
N MET A 466 -16.02 -13.97 25.05
CA MET A 466 -15.97 -15.42 25.32
C MET A 466 -14.66 -15.86 25.98
N VAL A 467 -13.56 -15.14 25.72
CA VAL A 467 -12.22 -15.44 26.26
C VAL A 467 -11.77 -14.47 27.37
N SER A 468 -12.64 -13.54 27.79
CA SER A 468 -12.30 -12.55 28.81
C SER A 468 -12.20 -13.15 30.22
N ALA A 469 -11.49 -12.48 31.14
CA ALA A 469 -11.31 -12.92 32.53
C ALA A 469 -12.63 -13.09 33.32
N ASN A 470 -13.73 -12.47 32.85
CA ASN A 470 -15.07 -12.60 33.45
C ASN A 470 -15.88 -13.79 32.91
N SER A 471 -15.30 -14.63 32.05
CA SER A 471 -15.94 -15.75 31.34
C SER A 471 -16.28 -16.98 32.21
N LYS A 472 -16.32 -16.86 33.55
CA LYS A 472 -16.65 -17.97 34.47
C LYS A 472 -17.98 -18.69 34.17
N LYS A 473 -18.80 -18.17 33.24
CA LYS A 473 -20.09 -18.73 32.78
C LYS A 473 -20.11 -19.16 31.29
N THR A 474 -19.00 -19.06 30.54
CA THR A 474 -18.98 -19.42 29.10
C THR A 474 -18.73 -20.92 28.90
N PRO A 475 -19.55 -21.63 28.12
CA PRO A 475 -19.34 -23.05 27.82
C PRO A 475 -18.00 -23.34 27.12
N PRO A 476 -17.27 -24.43 27.45
CA PRO A 476 -16.00 -24.79 26.80
C PRO A 476 -16.06 -24.86 25.26
N PRO A 477 -17.11 -25.41 24.61
CA PRO A 477 -17.18 -25.46 23.14
C PRO A 477 -17.14 -24.09 22.45
N LYS A 478 -17.64 -23.05 23.13
CA LYS A 478 -17.61 -21.67 22.65
C LYS A 478 -16.19 -21.11 22.69
N ILE A 479 -15.45 -21.39 23.76
CA ILE A 479 -14.04 -21.00 23.88
C ILE A 479 -13.21 -21.70 22.80
N ASP A 480 -13.44 -22.99 22.58
CA ASP A 480 -12.74 -23.77 21.54
C ASP A 480 -13.05 -23.26 20.13
N GLU A 481 -14.29 -22.83 19.85
CA GLU A 481 -14.62 -22.18 18.58
C GLU A 481 -13.81 -20.89 18.40
N TRP A 482 -13.78 -20.03 19.43
CA TRP A 482 -13.02 -18.77 19.37
C TRP A 482 -11.54 -19.03 19.12
N ARG A 483 -10.94 -19.99 19.85
CA ARG A 483 -9.54 -20.39 19.68
C ARG A 483 -9.27 -21.06 18.33
N GLY A 484 -10.24 -21.78 17.79
CA GLY A 484 -10.17 -22.37 16.45
C GLY A 484 -10.16 -21.29 15.36
N ARG A 485 -11.00 -20.25 15.48
CA ARG A 485 -11.00 -19.11 14.54
C ARG A 485 -9.74 -18.26 14.69
N SER A 486 -9.31 -17.98 15.91
CA SER A 486 -8.09 -17.21 16.16
C SER A 486 -6.86 -17.91 15.58
N SER A 487 -6.74 -19.22 15.74
CA SER A 487 -5.66 -20.01 15.14
C SER A 487 -5.60 -19.90 13.61
N ARG A 488 -6.75 -19.80 12.93
CA ARG A 488 -6.79 -19.59 11.46
C ARG A 488 -6.27 -18.20 11.08
N VAL A 489 -6.66 -17.16 11.82
CA VAL A 489 -6.17 -15.80 11.58
C VAL A 489 -4.66 -15.73 11.83
N LEU A 490 -4.19 -16.31 12.94
CA LEU A 490 -2.76 -16.35 13.26
C LEU A 490 -1.97 -17.08 12.17
N SER A 491 -2.47 -18.22 11.66
CA SER A 491 -1.85 -18.93 10.53
C SER A 491 -1.76 -18.06 9.28
N LEU A 492 -2.83 -17.33 8.94
CA LEU A 492 -2.83 -16.45 7.78
C LEU A 492 -1.87 -15.25 7.94
N CYS A 493 -1.70 -14.73 9.17
CA CYS A 493 -0.69 -13.72 9.46
C CYS A 493 0.74 -14.25 9.21
N GLU A 494 1.02 -15.52 9.54
CA GLU A 494 2.30 -16.15 9.21
C GLU A 494 2.47 -16.35 7.71
N ASP A 495 1.41 -16.77 7.02
CA ASP A 495 1.44 -16.92 5.56
C ASP A 495 1.73 -15.56 4.87
N ILE A 496 1.18 -14.45 5.39
CA ILE A 496 1.48 -13.08 4.93
C ILE A 496 2.95 -12.72 5.19
N ALA A 497 3.49 -13.04 6.37
CA ALA A 497 4.90 -12.79 6.69
C ALA A 497 5.84 -13.59 5.77
N GLN A 498 5.51 -14.85 5.49
CA GLN A 498 6.26 -15.70 4.57
C GLN A 498 6.15 -15.23 3.12
N LEU A 499 4.98 -14.75 2.70
CA LEU A 499 4.77 -14.13 1.40
C LEU A 499 5.69 -12.91 1.23
N HIS A 500 5.76 -12.02 2.22
CA HIS A 500 6.68 -10.89 2.21
C HIS A 500 8.12 -11.34 1.97
N CYS A 501 8.62 -12.32 2.74
CA CYS A 501 9.98 -12.82 2.56
C CYS A 501 10.22 -13.39 1.17
N SER A 502 9.24 -14.13 0.63
CA SER A 502 9.35 -14.77 -0.70
C SER A 502 9.33 -13.75 -1.84
N VAL A 503 8.59 -12.65 -1.68
CA VAL A 503 8.64 -11.52 -2.62
C VAL A 503 10.01 -10.85 -2.57
N VAL A 504 10.54 -10.60 -1.37
CA VAL A 504 11.87 -9.98 -1.17
C VAL A 504 13.02 -10.85 -1.70
N SER A 505 12.95 -12.16 -1.53
CA SER A 505 13.94 -13.10 -2.06
C SER A 505 13.72 -13.51 -3.52
N GLY A 506 12.64 -13.02 -4.14
CA GLY A 506 12.22 -13.41 -5.49
C GLY A 506 13.26 -13.12 -6.57
N ALA A 507 13.27 -13.97 -7.61
CA ALA A 507 14.23 -13.86 -8.72
C ALA A 507 14.00 -12.61 -9.59
N ASN A 508 12.73 -12.22 -9.78
CA ASN A 508 12.36 -11.05 -10.58
C ASN A 508 12.33 -9.79 -9.71
N ARG A 509 13.37 -8.95 -9.81
CA ARG A 509 13.48 -7.72 -9.02
C ARG A 509 12.49 -6.62 -9.43
N ALA A 510 11.97 -6.62 -10.67
CA ALA A 510 10.97 -5.62 -11.08
C ALA A 510 9.67 -5.85 -10.32
N VAL A 511 9.24 -7.12 -10.27
CA VAL A 511 8.07 -7.56 -9.48
C VAL A 511 8.27 -7.22 -8.01
N LEU A 512 9.46 -7.47 -7.45
CA LEU A 512 9.76 -7.08 -6.06
C LEU A 512 9.49 -5.59 -5.83
N TYR A 513 10.11 -4.70 -6.61
CA TYR A 513 10.00 -3.26 -6.32
C TYR A 513 8.59 -2.70 -6.54
N ASP A 514 7.85 -3.23 -7.52
CA ASP A 514 6.45 -2.87 -7.75
C ASP A 514 5.54 -3.35 -6.61
N LEU A 515 5.77 -4.55 -6.06
CA LEU A 515 4.89 -5.16 -5.04
C LEU A 515 5.30 -4.87 -3.60
N TYR A 516 6.57 -4.51 -3.35
CA TYR A 516 7.14 -4.40 -2.02
C TYR A 516 6.36 -3.49 -1.05
N PRO A 517 5.98 -2.25 -1.44
CA PRO A 517 5.27 -1.35 -0.53
C PRO A 517 3.96 -1.96 -0.01
N TYR A 518 3.24 -2.69 -0.86
CA TYR A 518 1.96 -3.30 -0.54
C TYR A 518 2.13 -4.46 0.44
N VAL A 519 2.97 -5.44 0.10
CA VAL A 519 3.17 -6.63 0.94
C VAL A 519 3.78 -6.27 2.30
N TRP A 520 4.62 -5.24 2.34
CA TRP A 520 5.21 -4.71 3.58
C TRP A 520 4.15 -4.04 4.47
N ASP A 521 3.28 -3.17 3.92
CA ASP A 521 2.23 -2.49 4.68
C ASP A 521 1.25 -3.51 5.30
N LEU A 522 0.82 -4.50 4.50
CA LEU A 522 -0.08 -5.54 4.97
C LEU A 522 0.58 -6.44 6.01
N ARG A 523 1.86 -6.80 5.84
CA ARG A 523 2.63 -7.58 6.82
C ARG A 523 2.72 -6.85 8.16
N ASN A 524 3.00 -5.55 8.17
CA ASN A 524 3.07 -4.76 9.40
C ASN A 524 1.70 -4.64 10.08
N THR A 525 0.63 -4.44 9.29
CA THR A 525 -0.74 -4.43 9.83
C THR A 525 -1.13 -5.79 10.42
N ALA A 526 -0.77 -6.88 9.74
CA ALA A 526 -1.01 -8.24 10.20
C ALA A 526 -0.27 -8.56 11.51
N LEU A 527 0.95 -8.03 11.71
CA LEU A 527 1.68 -8.17 12.97
C LEU A 527 0.94 -7.54 14.16
N VAL A 528 0.37 -6.34 13.99
CA VAL A 528 -0.42 -5.69 15.05
C VAL A 528 -1.66 -6.52 15.36
N ALA A 529 -2.37 -6.99 14.33
CA ALA A 529 -3.55 -7.83 14.51
C ALA A 529 -3.22 -9.16 15.20
N LYS A 530 -2.13 -9.83 14.80
CA LYS A 530 -1.61 -11.04 15.42
C LYS A 530 -1.31 -10.82 16.90
N ALA A 531 -0.54 -9.79 17.23
CA ALA A 531 -0.19 -9.46 18.61
C ALA A 531 -1.43 -9.18 19.47
N PHE A 532 -2.42 -8.48 18.93
CA PHE A 532 -3.67 -8.17 19.62
C PHE A 532 -4.54 -9.40 19.86
N ILE A 533 -4.64 -10.32 18.90
CA ILE A 533 -5.37 -11.59 19.07
C ILE A 533 -4.69 -12.46 20.13
N CYS A 534 -3.36 -12.55 20.11
CA CYS A 534 -2.60 -13.26 21.15
C CYS A 534 -2.82 -12.65 22.53
N TRP A 535 -2.91 -11.32 22.60
CA TRP A 535 -3.22 -10.60 23.84
C TRP A 535 -4.65 -10.90 24.34
N LEU A 536 -5.65 -10.91 23.46
CA LEU A 536 -7.03 -11.29 23.77
C LEU A 536 -7.16 -12.74 24.27
N ASP A 537 -6.36 -13.66 23.74
CA ASP A 537 -6.39 -15.10 24.09
C ASP A 537 -5.98 -15.38 25.55
N GLY A 538 -5.41 -14.38 26.23
CA GLY A 538 -5.11 -14.42 27.68
C GLY A 538 -3.85 -15.22 28.05
N ARG A 539 -3.04 -15.67 27.08
CA ARG A 539 -1.83 -16.49 27.33
C ARG A 539 -0.73 -15.81 28.15
N VAL A 540 -0.86 -14.51 28.42
CA VAL A 540 0.04 -13.78 29.33
C VAL A 540 -0.10 -14.25 30.78
N LEU A 541 -1.25 -14.87 31.14
CA LEU A 541 -1.59 -15.21 32.51
C LEU A 541 -1.68 -16.74 32.66
N SER A 542 -0.64 -17.37 33.21
CA SER A 542 -0.76 -18.71 33.80
C SER A 542 -0.29 -18.73 35.26
N ASP A 543 -1.16 -19.28 36.10
CA ASP A 543 -1.01 -19.84 37.45
C ASP A 543 -0.38 -18.95 38.54
N SER A 544 -1.09 -17.90 38.99
CA SER A 544 -1.16 -17.48 40.41
C SER A 544 -1.67 -16.05 40.68
N SER A 545 -1.84 -15.17 39.67
CA SER A 545 -2.29 -13.80 39.95
C SER A 545 -3.82 -13.68 40.02
N PRO A 546 -4.43 -13.35 41.17
CA PRO A 546 -5.87 -13.14 41.30
C PRO A 546 -6.32 -11.73 40.84
N LEU A 547 -5.41 -10.91 40.29
CA LEU A 547 -5.60 -9.45 40.17
C LEU A 547 -5.68 -8.90 38.74
N ALA A 548 -5.39 -9.68 37.69
CA ALA A 548 -5.51 -9.20 36.31
C ALA A 548 -6.95 -9.28 35.82
N THR A 549 -7.77 -8.32 36.27
CA THR A 549 -9.14 -8.12 35.80
C THR A 549 -9.08 -7.18 34.60
N TRP A 550 -8.82 -7.70 33.39
CA TRP A 550 -9.05 -6.92 32.18
C TRP A 550 -10.55 -6.58 32.13
N ARG A 551 -10.91 -5.37 32.60
CA ARG A 551 -12.29 -4.92 32.67
C ARG A 551 -12.76 -4.65 31.25
N ASN A 552 -13.73 -5.45 30.80
CA ASN A 552 -14.72 -5.03 29.81
C ASN A 552 -14.12 -4.43 28.53
N CYS A 553 -13.55 -5.26 27.65
CA CYS A 553 -13.28 -4.89 26.25
C CYS A 553 -14.58 -4.63 25.45
N PHE A 554 -15.67 -4.15 26.06
CA PHE A 554 -16.95 -3.90 25.42
C PHE A 554 -16.92 -2.70 24.47
N HIS A 555 -15.95 -1.79 24.61
CA HIS A 555 -15.74 -0.67 23.68
C HIS A 555 -15.15 -1.09 22.33
N TRP A 556 -14.42 -2.21 22.30
CA TRP A 556 -14.01 -2.89 21.07
C TRP A 556 -15.22 -3.38 20.26
N CYS A 557 -16.30 -3.78 20.95
CA CYS A 557 -17.57 -4.18 20.33
C CYS A 557 -18.43 -2.99 19.85
N GLY A 558 -17.81 -1.85 19.51
CA GLY A 558 -18.49 -0.76 18.82
C GLY A 558 -18.90 -1.16 17.41
N LYS A 559 -20.05 -0.64 16.94
CA LYS A 559 -20.54 -0.85 15.58
C LYS A 559 -19.48 -0.37 14.59
N THR A 560 -18.81 -1.29 13.89
CA THR A 560 -18.13 -0.93 12.65
C THR A 560 -19.19 -0.49 11.67
N THR A 561 -19.27 0.80 11.40
CA THR A 561 -19.93 1.34 10.22
C THR A 561 -19.06 0.98 9.04
N GLY A 562 -19.39 -0.10 8.34
CA GLY A 562 -18.65 -0.52 7.16
C GLY A 562 -19.37 -1.62 6.40
N ALA A 563 -19.96 -1.22 5.27
CA ALA A 563 -20.29 -2.03 4.09
C ALA A 563 -21.66 -2.74 3.98
N ASP A 564 -22.72 -2.34 4.70
CA ASP A 564 -24.09 -2.77 4.33
C ASP A 564 -25.23 -1.78 4.70
N GLN A 565 -24.93 -0.49 4.85
CA GLN A 565 -25.95 0.53 5.13
C GLN A 565 -26.47 1.13 3.81
N LEU A 566 -27.63 0.64 3.36
CA LEU A 566 -28.49 1.13 2.27
C LEU A 566 -27.82 1.37 0.89
N GLY A 567 -27.90 0.37 0.01
CA GLY A 567 -28.37 0.48 -1.39
C GLY A 567 -27.72 1.45 -2.39
N VAL A 568 -26.75 2.28 -1.99
CA VAL A 568 -26.09 3.27 -2.85
C VAL A 568 -24.66 2.81 -3.11
N GLU A 569 -24.39 2.38 -4.35
CA GLU A 569 -23.04 2.06 -4.78
C GLU A 569 -22.15 3.32 -4.71
N SER A 570 -21.19 3.30 -3.79
CA SER A 570 -20.22 4.37 -3.56
C SER A 570 -18.91 4.09 -4.32
N GLU A 571 -18.13 5.13 -4.54
CA GLU A 571 -16.83 4.98 -5.19
C GLU A 571 -15.82 4.29 -4.25
N PRO A 572 -14.91 3.44 -4.77
CA PRO A 572 -14.01 2.63 -3.97
C PRO A 572 -13.13 3.41 -2.98
N TRP A 573 -12.76 4.65 -3.28
CA TRP A 573 -11.92 5.49 -2.41
C TRP A 573 -12.63 6.02 -1.17
N THR A 574 -13.93 5.75 -1.02
CA THR A 574 -14.67 6.04 0.23
C THR A 574 -14.05 5.30 1.42
N PHE A 575 -13.49 4.10 1.19
CA PHE A 575 -12.74 3.32 2.16
C PHE A 575 -11.27 3.20 1.71
N LYS A 576 -10.39 3.94 2.39
CA LYS A 576 -8.96 3.97 2.06
C LYS A 576 -8.19 2.79 2.65
N GLY A 577 -7.13 2.36 1.96
CA GLY A 577 -6.14 1.43 2.51
C GLY A 577 -6.35 -0.05 2.17
N GLY A 578 -7.39 -0.40 1.42
CA GLY A 578 -7.69 -1.79 1.06
C GLY A 578 -7.77 -2.72 2.27
N VAL A 579 -7.26 -3.95 2.15
CA VAL A 579 -7.27 -4.94 3.24
C VAL A 579 -6.52 -4.44 4.47
N SER A 580 -5.37 -3.78 4.30
CA SER A 580 -4.63 -3.19 5.42
C SER A 580 -5.48 -2.15 6.17
N GLY A 581 -6.16 -1.27 5.43
CA GLY A 581 -7.06 -0.26 5.98
C GLY A 581 -8.24 -0.88 6.73
N GLU A 582 -8.83 -1.94 6.21
CA GLU A 582 -9.95 -2.64 6.87
C GLU A 582 -9.51 -3.40 8.12
N VAL A 583 -8.36 -4.09 8.09
CA VAL A 583 -7.77 -4.71 9.28
C VAL A 583 -7.45 -3.63 10.32
N GLN A 584 -6.89 -2.49 9.91
CA GLN A 584 -6.65 -1.33 10.78
C GLN A 584 -7.95 -0.84 11.42
N MET A 585 -9.02 -0.65 10.64
CA MET A 585 -10.33 -0.20 11.16
C MET A 585 -10.99 -1.23 12.08
N LEU A 586 -10.62 -2.51 11.93
CA LEU A 586 -11.03 -3.52 12.88
C LEU A 586 -10.34 -3.31 14.23
N LEU A 587 -9.07 -2.83 14.30
CA LEU A 587 -8.25 -2.52 15.49
C LEU A 587 -8.69 -1.29 16.31
N PRO A 588 -8.45 -1.23 17.65
CA PRO A 588 -9.09 -0.23 18.52
C PRO A 588 -8.59 1.18 18.21
N ILE A 589 -7.33 1.25 17.73
CA ILE A 589 -6.65 2.45 17.27
C ILE A 589 -6.99 2.79 15.80
N GLY A 590 -8.00 2.16 15.19
CA GLY A 590 -8.23 2.18 13.74
C GLY A 590 -8.34 3.56 13.07
N SER A 591 -8.76 4.60 13.80
CA SER A 591 -8.81 5.98 13.29
C SER A 591 -7.47 6.71 13.27
N SER A 592 -6.42 6.19 13.92
CA SER A 592 -5.11 6.84 14.06
C SER A 592 -4.20 6.51 12.87
N SER A 593 -4.40 7.17 11.73
CA SER A 593 -3.64 6.95 10.49
C SER A 593 -2.12 7.05 10.65
N ASP A 594 -1.64 7.92 11.53
CA ASP A 594 -0.21 8.21 11.72
C ASP A 594 0.59 7.02 12.28
N LEU A 595 -0.08 6.09 12.96
CA LEU A 595 0.55 4.88 13.50
C LEU A 595 0.79 3.81 12.42
N PHE A 596 -0.02 3.84 11.35
CA PHE A 596 0.01 2.84 10.29
C PHE A 596 0.64 3.39 9.00
N THR A 597 0.58 4.71 8.77
CA THR A 597 1.00 5.32 7.50
C THR A 597 2.44 5.80 7.59
N HIS A 598 3.35 5.09 6.94
CA HIS A 598 4.75 5.48 6.78
C HIS A 598 5.36 4.76 5.58
N PRO A 599 6.39 5.34 4.93
CA PRO A 599 7.01 4.71 3.78
C PRO A 599 7.75 3.42 4.19
N PRO A 600 7.80 2.41 3.30
CA PRO A 600 8.62 1.24 3.50
C PRO A 600 10.11 1.62 3.54
N PRO A 601 10.98 0.78 4.13
CA PRO A 601 12.42 1.02 4.09
C PRO A 601 12.92 1.01 2.65
N LEU A 602 13.91 1.86 2.35
CA LEU A 602 14.48 1.98 0.99
C LEU A 602 15.07 0.66 0.47
N PHE A 603 15.57 -0.17 1.37
CA PHE A 603 16.12 -1.47 1.05
C PHE A 603 15.24 -2.57 1.63
N PRO A 604 14.61 -3.39 0.77
CA PRO A 604 13.86 -4.55 1.22
C PRO A 604 14.71 -5.50 2.07
N THR A 605 14.11 -6.05 3.13
CA THR A 605 14.78 -7.00 4.04
C THR A 605 13.97 -8.28 4.15
N THR A 606 14.66 -9.42 4.15
CA THR A 606 14.04 -10.73 4.40
C THR A 606 13.93 -11.05 5.89
N ARG A 607 14.47 -10.20 6.77
CA ARG A 607 14.48 -10.46 8.21
C ARG A 607 13.06 -10.45 8.77
N LEU A 608 12.65 -11.59 9.32
CA LEU A 608 11.35 -11.73 9.95
C LEU A 608 11.39 -11.22 11.39
N TYR A 609 10.37 -10.43 11.72
CA TYR A 609 10.08 -10.02 13.08
C TYR A 609 8.70 -10.53 13.50
N ASN A 610 8.59 -10.89 14.77
CA ASN A 610 7.34 -11.25 15.42
C ASN A 610 7.09 -10.33 16.62
N ILE A 611 5.83 -9.98 16.85
CA ILE A 611 5.39 -9.23 18.02
C ILE A 611 4.39 -10.08 18.78
N ARG A 612 4.65 -10.27 20.07
CA ARG A 612 3.77 -11.05 20.94
C ARG A 612 3.74 -10.49 22.36
N PRO A 613 2.69 -10.81 23.14
CA PRO A 613 2.69 -10.52 24.56
C PRO A 613 3.83 -11.22 25.31
N PHE A 614 4.25 -10.61 26.42
CA PHE A 614 5.27 -11.11 27.34
C PHE A 614 4.84 -12.42 28.01
N HIS A 615 5.80 -13.35 28.18
CA HIS A 615 5.70 -14.52 29.06
C HIS A 615 6.82 -14.49 30.11
N SER A 616 6.57 -15.08 31.27
CA SER A 616 7.53 -15.11 32.39
C SER A 616 8.90 -15.70 32.04
N LYS A 617 8.95 -16.60 31.06
CA LYS A 617 10.19 -17.20 30.53
C LYS A 617 11.10 -16.21 29.81
N ASP A 618 10.53 -15.13 29.27
CA ASP A 618 11.25 -14.12 28.50
C ASP A 618 12.09 -13.19 29.39
N LYS A 619 11.82 -13.17 30.71
CA LYS A 619 12.48 -12.28 31.69
C LYS A 619 14.00 -12.29 31.56
N LEU A 620 14.60 -13.48 31.49
CA LEU A 620 16.06 -13.63 31.44
C LEU A 620 16.64 -13.04 30.15
N GLU A 621 15.94 -13.21 29.03
CA GLU A 621 16.38 -12.73 27.72
C GLU A 621 16.25 -11.20 27.62
N LEU A 622 15.14 -10.64 28.10
CA LEU A 622 14.95 -9.20 28.17
C LEU A 622 15.98 -8.52 29.11
N TYR A 623 16.35 -9.17 30.20
CA TYR A 623 17.37 -8.66 31.13
C TYR A 623 18.75 -8.63 30.47
N ARG A 624 19.09 -9.65 29.68
CA ARG A 624 20.31 -9.64 28.87
C ARG A 624 20.29 -8.52 27.83
N MET A 625 19.17 -8.35 27.12
CA MET A 625 19.00 -7.31 26.10
C MET A 625 19.21 -5.90 26.69
N VAL A 626 18.52 -5.57 27.79
CA VAL A 626 18.65 -4.23 28.40
C VAL A 626 20.02 -4.02 29.06
N ARG A 627 20.66 -5.08 29.58
CA ARG A 627 22.07 -5.02 30.03
C ARG A 627 23.01 -4.69 28.87
N GLN A 628 22.83 -5.31 27.71
CA GLN A 628 23.62 -5.02 26.51
C GLN A 628 23.43 -3.57 26.05
N LEU A 629 22.20 -3.05 26.05
CA LEU A 629 21.91 -1.65 25.75
C LEU A 629 22.60 -0.71 26.75
N HIS A 630 22.49 -1.00 28.05
CA HIS A 630 23.12 -0.22 29.10
C HIS A 630 24.65 -0.16 28.97
N LEU A 631 25.31 -1.30 28.72
CA LEU A 631 26.75 -1.38 28.52
C LEU A 631 27.23 -0.56 27.31
N ARG A 632 26.44 -0.54 26.23
CA ARG A 632 26.76 0.27 25.04
C ARG A 632 26.65 1.76 25.32
N THR A 633 25.64 2.20 26.06
CA THR A 633 25.50 3.60 26.49
C THR A 633 26.66 4.05 27.38
N GLN A 634 27.25 3.14 28.16
CA GLN A 634 28.41 3.40 29.00
C GLN A 634 29.77 3.19 28.31
N GLY A 635 29.81 3.03 26.97
CA GLY A 635 31.07 2.93 26.22
C GLY A 635 31.77 1.56 26.29
N GLY A 636 31.04 0.49 26.59
CA GLY A 636 31.54 -0.90 26.45
C GLY A 636 32.50 -1.37 27.56
N GLN A 637 32.70 -0.60 28.62
CA GLN A 637 33.43 -1.07 29.79
C GLN A 637 32.58 -2.11 30.53
N GLU A 638 32.94 -3.40 30.44
CA GLU A 638 32.41 -4.43 31.35
C GLU A 638 32.97 -4.20 32.76
N SER A 639 32.44 -3.21 33.48
CA SER A 639 32.60 -3.20 34.94
C SER A 639 31.89 -4.45 35.47
N SER A 640 32.60 -5.30 36.21
CA SER A 640 32.03 -6.51 36.80
C SER A 640 30.89 -6.14 37.76
N VAL A 641 29.66 -6.15 37.26
CA VAL A 641 28.48 -5.96 38.10
C VAL A 641 28.30 -7.24 38.91
N SER A 642 28.31 -7.14 40.24
CA SER A 642 28.17 -8.31 41.12
C SER A 642 26.82 -9.03 40.95
N HIS A 643 25.84 -8.32 40.37
CA HIS A 643 24.50 -8.81 40.10
C HIS A 643 24.13 -8.61 38.63
N PRO A 644 24.11 -9.67 37.79
CA PRO A 644 23.82 -9.52 36.36
C PRO A 644 22.39 -9.04 36.05
N ASP A 645 21.45 -9.26 36.98
CA ASP A 645 20.03 -8.91 36.81
C ASP A 645 19.70 -7.46 37.15
N ILE A 646 20.58 -6.73 37.86
CA ILE A 646 20.23 -5.44 38.49
C ILE A 646 19.74 -4.40 37.47
N VAL A 647 20.34 -4.38 36.27
CA VAL A 647 19.93 -3.46 35.19
C VAL A 647 18.51 -3.80 34.73
N GLY A 648 18.20 -5.08 34.59
CA GLY A 648 16.87 -5.55 34.21
C GLY A 648 15.83 -5.35 35.31
N ASP A 649 16.19 -5.61 36.56
CA ASP A 649 15.32 -5.37 37.72
C ASP A 649 15.01 -3.89 37.90
N ARG A 650 15.93 -2.99 37.59
CA ARG A 650 15.67 -1.54 37.57
C ARG A 650 14.80 -1.12 36.38
N CYS A 651 15.18 -1.56 35.18
CA CYS A 651 14.61 -1.01 33.94
C CYS A 651 13.24 -1.58 33.56
N LEU A 652 13.08 -2.90 33.69
CA LEU A 652 11.92 -3.64 33.18
C LEU A 652 11.15 -4.35 34.29
N GLY A 653 11.85 -4.78 35.36
CA GLY A 653 11.33 -5.59 36.46
C GLY A 653 9.97 -5.15 37.03
N PRO A 654 9.78 -3.87 37.42
CA PRO A 654 8.51 -3.39 37.95
C PRO A 654 7.35 -3.63 36.98
N CYS A 655 7.54 -3.34 35.69
CA CYS A 655 6.48 -3.49 34.70
C CYS A 655 6.19 -4.98 34.45
N LEU A 656 7.23 -5.79 34.27
CA LEU A 656 7.08 -7.24 34.05
C LEU A 656 6.41 -7.95 35.23
N ALA A 657 6.56 -7.43 36.46
CA ALA A 657 5.95 -8.00 37.66
C ALA A 657 4.54 -7.48 37.93
N LEU A 658 4.29 -6.18 37.71
CA LEU A 658 3.07 -5.50 38.15
C LEU A 658 2.05 -5.25 37.04
N CYS A 659 2.52 -5.12 35.78
CA CYS A 659 1.67 -4.96 34.60
C CYS A 659 2.15 -5.80 33.40
N PRO A 660 2.43 -7.12 33.58
CA PRO A 660 2.88 -8.00 32.49
C PRO A 660 1.95 -7.99 31.28
N GLU A 661 0.69 -7.67 31.52
CA GLU A 661 -0.39 -7.70 30.56
C GLU A 661 -0.33 -6.55 29.51
N TYR A 662 0.48 -5.52 29.79
CA TYR A 662 0.83 -4.43 28.87
C TYR A 662 2.30 -4.48 28.43
N CYS A 663 2.93 -5.65 28.49
CA CYS A 663 4.30 -5.87 28.06
C CYS A 663 4.30 -6.68 26.76
N PHE A 664 4.91 -6.14 25.70
CA PHE A 664 5.05 -6.81 24.41
C PHE A 664 6.53 -6.96 24.06
N ILE A 665 6.84 -8.07 23.40
CA ILE A 665 8.19 -8.42 22.98
C ILE A 665 8.24 -8.40 21.46
N LEU A 666 9.34 -7.85 20.96
CA LEU A 666 9.77 -7.94 19.58
C LEU A 666 10.90 -8.95 19.50
N GLU A 667 10.69 -9.99 18.69
CA GLU A 667 11.68 -11.05 18.46
C GLU A 667 11.95 -11.21 16.97
N ASP A 668 13.18 -11.62 16.65
CA ASP A 668 13.59 -12.08 15.33
C ASP A 668 14.24 -13.46 15.43
N GLU A 669 14.85 -13.95 14.35
CA GLU A 669 15.48 -15.27 14.27
C GLU A 669 16.57 -15.50 15.34
N LEU A 670 17.17 -14.44 15.89
CA LEU A 670 18.21 -14.51 16.92
C LEU A 670 17.65 -14.45 18.36
N GLY A 671 16.35 -14.19 18.53
CA GLY A 671 15.70 -14.02 19.83
C GLY A 671 15.11 -12.62 20.03
N ALA A 672 14.90 -12.24 21.29
CA ALA A 672 14.32 -10.96 21.67
C ALA A 672 15.26 -9.80 21.31
N CYS A 673 14.78 -8.92 20.44
CA CYS A 673 15.53 -7.76 19.95
C CYS A 673 14.85 -6.42 20.27
N GLY A 674 13.69 -6.45 20.91
CA GLY A 674 13.08 -5.27 21.53
C GLY A 674 11.92 -5.62 22.46
N CYS A 675 11.48 -4.62 23.24
CA CYS A 675 10.28 -4.70 24.04
C CYS A 675 9.63 -3.33 24.18
N VAL A 676 8.32 -3.35 24.42
CA VAL A 676 7.57 -2.17 24.86
C VAL A 676 6.76 -2.51 26.09
N LEU A 677 6.80 -1.61 27.07
CA LEU A 677 6.14 -1.75 28.37
C LEU A 677 5.16 -0.61 28.54
N GLY A 678 3.92 -0.90 28.90
CA GLY A 678 2.89 0.08 29.21
C GLY A 678 2.51 0.08 30.68
N ILE A 679 2.29 1.27 31.21
CA ILE A 679 1.70 1.54 32.51
C ILE A 679 0.41 2.32 32.26
N LEU A 680 -0.71 1.76 32.71
CA LEU A 680 -2.03 2.38 32.49
C LEU A 680 -2.22 3.63 33.36
N ASP A 681 -1.86 3.53 34.64
CA ASP A 681 -1.97 4.62 35.63
C ASP A 681 -0.70 4.67 36.49
N VAL A 682 0.12 5.70 36.28
CA VAL A 682 1.41 5.87 36.94
C VAL A 682 1.25 5.98 38.47
N ARG A 683 0.19 6.63 38.98
CA ARG A 683 -0.02 6.79 40.43
C ARG A 683 -0.25 5.44 41.12
N SER A 684 -1.15 4.64 40.56
CA SER A 684 -1.49 3.31 41.07
C SER A 684 -0.32 2.35 40.93
N PHE A 685 0.43 2.44 39.82
CA PHE A 685 1.63 1.68 39.59
C PHE A 685 2.72 2.01 40.62
N ALA A 686 3.02 3.29 40.86
CA ALA A 686 4.02 3.73 41.82
C ALA A 686 3.69 3.23 43.24
N LYS A 687 2.42 3.33 43.67
CA LYS A 687 1.97 2.77 44.97
C LYS A 687 2.21 1.26 45.06
N ARG A 688 1.87 0.50 44.01
CA ARG A 688 2.11 -0.96 43.97
C ARG A 688 3.60 -1.30 43.95
N CYS A 689 4.41 -0.53 43.23
CA CYS A 689 5.86 -0.67 43.16
C CYS A 689 6.50 -0.48 44.54
N GLN A 690 6.14 0.59 45.26
CA GLN A 690 6.59 0.85 46.63
C GLN A 690 6.14 -0.23 47.62
N ALA A 691 4.91 -0.73 47.48
CA ALA A 691 4.37 -1.71 48.41
C ALA A 691 4.92 -3.13 48.22
N SER A 692 5.33 -3.52 47.01
CA SER A 692 5.64 -4.93 46.68
C SER A 692 6.97 -5.15 45.97
N TRP A 693 7.33 -4.30 45.00
CA TRP A 693 8.55 -4.48 44.22
C TRP A 693 9.78 -3.98 44.98
N MET A 694 9.72 -2.78 45.56
CA MET A 694 10.85 -2.19 46.28
C MET A 694 11.30 -3.02 47.50
N PRO A 695 10.39 -3.55 48.35
CA PRO A 695 10.78 -4.46 49.42
C PRO A 695 11.50 -5.70 48.89
N ALA A 696 10.97 -6.33 47.83
CA ALA A 696 11.60 -7.51 47.22
C ALA A 696 12.99 -7.20 46.63
N MET A 697 13.19 -5.99 46.08
CA MET A 697 14.50 -5.56 45.58
C MET A 697 15.50 -5.29 46.70
N ARG A 698 15.06 -4.74 47.85
CA ARG A 698 15.93 -4.57 49.03
C ARG A 698 16.36 -5.91 49.61
N ASP A 699 15.49 -6.91 49.59
CA ASP A 699 15.84 -8.27 50.00
C ASP A 699 16.80 -8.94 49.02
N LYS A 700 16.59 -8.74 47.70
CA LYS A 700 17.47 -9.27 46.65
C LYS A 700 18.86 -8.60 46.64
N TYR A 701 18.91 -7.30 46.93
CA TYR A 701 20.10 -6.45 46.90
C TYR A 701 20.32 -5.77 48.26
N PRO A 702 20.71 -6.51 49.31
CA PRO A 702 20.88 -5.93 50.64
C PRO A 702 22.02 -4.89 50.64
N PRO A 703 21.85 -3.74 51.30
CA PRO A 703 22.89 -2.72 51.41
C PRO A 703 24.06 -3.24 52.25
N LYS A 704 25.06 -3.86 51.61
CA LYS A 704 26.26 -4.36 52.30
C LYS A 704 27.22 -3.21 52.62
N ARG A 705 27.57 -3.07 53.90
CA ARG A 705 28.70 -2.26 54.37
C ARG A 705 30.02 -2.96 53.98
N GLY A 706 30.53 -2.67 52.78
CA GLY A 706 31.95 -2.85 52.46
C GLY A 706 32.38 -4.03 51.58
N ASN A 707 31.71 -4.30 50.46
CA ASN A 707 32.34 -4.97 49.29
C ASN A 707 31.48 -4.98 48.00
N THR A 708 30.52 -4.06 47.85
CA THR A 708 29.71 -3.96 46.63
C THR A 708 30.42 -3.03 45.64
N HIS A 709 30.56 -3.44 44.37
CA HIS A 709 31.18 -2.61 43.34
C HIS A 709 30.47 -1.24 43.23
N PRO A 710 31.21 -0.12 43.03
CA PRO A 710 30.64 1.24 42.97
C PRO A 710 29.45 1.34 42.01
N ASN A 711 29.60 0.82 40.79
CA ASN A 711 28.55 0.82 39.77
C ASN A 711 27.27 0.06 40.20
N THR A 712 27.39 -0.95 41.06
CA THR A 712 26.22 -1.67 41.58
C THR A 712 25.52 -0.86 42.67
N GLN A 713 26.24 -0.14 43.52
CA GLN A 713 25.64 0.76 44.51
C GLN A 713 24.94 1.94 43.85
N ASP A 714 25.56 2.55 42.83
CA ASP A 714 24.96 3.64 42.07
C ASP A 714 23.65 3.21 41.39
N LEU A 715 23.59 1.97 40.86
CA LEU A 715 22.37 1.43 40.26
C LEU A 715 21.27 1.13 41.28
N ILE A 716 21.62 0.69 42.50
CA ILE A 716 20.66 0.51 43.59
C ILE A 716 20.10 1.87 44.01
N GLN A 717 20.97 2.87 44.18
CA GLN A 717 20.58 4.23 44.54
C GLN A 717 19.68 4.84 43.46
N LEU A 718 20.07 4.73 42.18
CA LEU A 718 19.24 5.19 41.06
C LEU A 718 17.91 4.46 40.95
N MET A 719 17.79 3.20 41.37
CA MET A 719 16.51 2.48 41.41
C MET A 719 15.59 3.00 42.53
N GLU A 720 16.18 3.51 43.62
CA GLU A 720 15.42 4.19 44.68
C GLU A 720 15.06 5.64 44.31
N GLU A 721 15.90 6.32 43.49
CA GLU A 721 15.69 7.68 42.98
C GLU A 721 14.78 7.76 41.74
N ASP A 722 14.76 6.73 40.86
CA ASP A 722 13.92 6.63 39.64
C ASP A 722 12.41 6.55 39.94
N GLN A 723 12.00 6.67 41.21
CA GLN A 723 10.61 6.70 41.68
C GLN A 723 9.86 8.00 41.31
N GLY A 724 10.24 8.63 40.19
CA GLY A 724 9.42 9.51 39.36
C GLY A 724 8.48 10.45 40.10
N GLU A 725 9.02 11.53 40.67
CA GLU A 725 8.24 12.72 40.98
C GLU A 725 7.89 13.46 39.67
N TYR A 726 6.94 12.92 38.90
CA TYR A 726 6.35 13.72 37.84
C TYR A 726 5.44 14.78 38.46
N PRO A 727 5.42 16.02 37.95
CA PRO A 727 4.50 17.03 38.42
C PRO A 727 3.06 16.52 38.39
N ASP A 728 2.29 16.78 39.46
CA ASP A 728 0.89 16.33 39.56
C ASP A 728 0.03 16.78 38.38
N SER A 729 0.33 17.97 37.83
CA SER A 729 -0.30 18.52 36.63
C SER A 729 -0.06 17.67 35.39
N LEU A 730 1.15 17.11 35.22
CA LEU A 730 1.49 16.23 34.11
C LEU A 730 0.74 14.90 34.24
N ILE A 731 0.78 14.25 35.40
CA ILE A 731 0.11 12.97 35.61
C ILE A 731 -1.42 13.12 35.53
N TYR A 732 -1.96 14.25 35.99
CA TYR A 732 -3.40 14.54 35.91
C TYR A 732 -3.88 14.58 34.46
N HIS A 733 -3.13 15.22 33.56
CA HIS A 733 -3.46 15.25 32.14
C HIS A 733 -3.00 14.02 31.38
N PHE A 734 -1.99 13.31 31.88
CA PHE A 734 -1.36 12.18 31.21
C PHE A 734 -1.06 11.05 32.22
N PRO A 735 -2.03 10.17 32.55
CA PRO A 735 -1.82 9.16 33.58
C PRO A 735 -1.08 7.91 33.09
N SER A 736 -1.02 7.67 31.78
CA SER A 736 -0.39 6.46 31.22
C SER A 736 1.04 6.74 30.79
N GLN A 737 1.94 5.77 30.99
CA GLN A 737 3.35 5.86 30.58
C GLN A 737 3.72 4.65 29.74
N LEU A 738 4.59 4.84 28.74
CA LEU A 738 5.22 3.73 28.03
C LEU A 738 6.74 3.86 27.99
N ARG A 739 7.39 2.73 27.81
CA ARG A 739 8.83 2.60 27.59
C ARG A 739 9.07 1.65 26.42
N LEU A 740 9.87 2.08 25.45
CA LEU A 740 10.29 1.26 24.31
C LEU A 740 11.81 1.10 24.34
N ASP A 741 12.27 -0.14 24.31
CA ASP A 741 13.69 -0.48 24.19
C ASP A 741 13.86 -1.44 23.01
N ALA A 742 14.83 -1.17 22.14
CA ALA A 742 15.16 -2.00 21.00
C ALA A 742 16.67 -2.01 20.75
N LEU A 743 17.18 -3.14 20.28
CA LEU A 743 18.56 -3.27 19.87
C LEU A 743 18.84 -2.43 18.61
N PRO A 744 19.99 -1.75 18.51
CA PRO A 744 20.34 -0.94 17.33
C PRO A 744 20.55 -1.77 16.06
N GLU A 745 20.66 -3.11 16.17
CA GLU A 745 20.75 -4.05 15.05
C GLU A 745 19.45 -4.27 14.28
N LEU A 746 18.37 -3.55 14.62
CA LEU A 746 17.13 -3.58 13.85
C LEU A 746 17.38 -3.04 12.43
N VAL A 747 17.12 -3.88 11.42
CA VAL A 747 17.25 -3.53 10.01
C VAL A 747 16.04 -2.71 9.55
N ASP A 748 14.86 -3.05 10.08
CA ASP A 748 13.62 -2.36 9.79
C ASP A 748 13.11 -1.60 11.03
N ILE A 749 13.40 -0.30 11.09
CA ILE A 749 12.99 0.57 12.19
C ILE A 749 11.47 0.76 12.26
N SER A 750 10.74 0.47 11.18
CA SER A 750 9.28 0.55 11.18
C SER A 750 8.64 -0.40 12.20
N VAL A 751 9.31 -1.51 12.49
CA VAL A 751 8.82 -2.54 13.41
C VAL A 751 8.73 -2.01 14.84
N SER A 752 9.54 -1.01 15.22
CA SER A 752 9.38 -0.32 16.51
C SER A 752 8.04 0.44 16.59
N ARG A 753 7.56 1.01 15.48
CA ARG A 753 6.22 1.63 15.41
C ARG A 753 5.12 0.58 15.45
N THR A 754 5.31 -0.55 14.76
CA THR A 754 4.38 -1.70 14.83
C THR A 754 4.27 -2.24 16.26
N LEU A 755 5.39 -2.34 16.98
CA LEU A 755 5.44 -2.72 18.39
C LEU A 755 4.68 -1.74 19.28
N LEU A 756 4.88 -0.43 19.07
CA LEU A 756 4.13 0.61 19.76
C LEU A 756 2.62 0.52 19.45
N ALA A 757 2.24 0.30 18.19
CA ALA A 757 0.85 0.14 17.78
C ALA A 757 0.18 -1.06 18.46
N ALA A 758 0.89 -2.17 18.67
CA ALA A 758 0.38 -3.32 19.42
C ALA A 758 0.07 -2.97 20.89
N LEU A 759 0.97 -2.24 21.57
CA LEU A 759 0.71 -1.77 22.93
C LEU A 759 -0.47 -0.79 22.99
N LEU A 760 -0.50 0.22 22.12
CA LEU A 760 -1.58 1.22 22.09
C LEU A 760 -2.94 0.58 21.78
N THR A 761 -2.96 -0.44 20.94
CA THR A 761 -4.14 -1.28 20.67
C THR A 761 -4.65 -1.93 21.96
N ALA A 762 -3.77 -2.58 22.74
CA ALA A 762 -4.15 -3.20 24.03
C ALA A 762 -4.62 -2.17 25.08
N LEU A 763 -3.93 -1.02 25.17
CA LEU A 763 -4.29 0.07 26.07
C LEU A 763 -5.68 0.66 25.75
N LYS A 764 -5.94 0.97 24.47
CA LYS A 764 -7.21 1.51 24.01
C LYS A 764 -8.38 0.53 24.19
N ALA A 765 -8.13 -0.77 24.04
CA ALA A 765 -9.15 -1.80 24.25
C ALA A 765 -9.70 -1.85 25.70
N ASN A 766 -8.96 -1.34 26.70
CA ASN A 766 -9.36 -1.34 28.12
C ASN A 766 -9.81 0.04 28.62
N ALA A 767 -10.50 0.81 27.76
CA ALA A 767 -11.14 2.08 28.08
C ALA A 767 -10.23 3.31 28.19
N LEU A 768 -9.16 3.37 27.39
CA LEU A 768 -8.51 4.65 27.13
C LEU A 768 -9.02 5.24 25.82
N ASP A 769 -9.71 6.39 25.91
CA ASP A 769 -9.86 7.28 24.76
C ASP A 769 -8.52 8.01 24.53
N ILE A 770 -7.57 7.30 23.89
CA ILE A 770 -6.23 7.81 23.63
C ILE A 770 -6.33 8.90 22.55
N SER A 771 -6.35 10.16 22.96
CA SER A 771 -5.99 11.27 22.07
C SER A 771 -4.47 11.37 22.06
N ALA A 772 -3.83 10.70 21.10
CA ALA A 772 -2.42 10.89 20.84
C ALA A 772 -2.23 12.31 20.27
N LEU A 773 -1.65 13.22 21.05
CA LEU A 773 -0.94 14.35 20.46
C LEU A 773 0.40 13.79 19.97
N PRO A 774 0.74 13.89 18.67
CA PRO A 774 2.12 13.73 18.28
C PRO A 774 2.87 14.85 18.99
N VAL A 775 3.86 14.50 19.81
CA VAL A 775 4.91 15.47 20.11
C VAL A 775 5.58 15.76 18.76
N ARG A 776 5.15 16.86 18.11
CA ARG A 776 5.81 17.43 16.94
C ARG A 776 7.27 17.62 17.32
N GLY A 777 8.14 16.86 16.66
CA GLY A 777 9.58 16.87 16.96
C GLY A 777 10.19 15.49 17.14
N VAL A 778 9.75 14.47 16.39
CA VAL A 778 10.62 13.33 16.06
C VAL A 778 11.25 13.64 14.70
N PRO A 779 12.31 14.47 14.64
CA PRO A 779 13.13 14.50 13.44
C PRO A 779 13.72 13.10 13.27
N SER A 780 13.93 12.72 12.02
CA SER A 780 14.75 11.61 11.57
C SER A 780 16.00 11.39 12.44
N PHE A 781 15.90 10.56 13.48
CA PHE A 781 17.02 10.03 14.27
C PHE A 781 16.60 8.71 14.93
N PRO A 782 17.53 7.76 15.14
CA PRO A 782 17.22 6.44 15.67
C PRO A 782 16.72 6.63 17.10
N LEU A 783 15.60 6.00 17.44
CA LEU A 783 15.11 5.91 18.81
C LEU A 783 16.25 5.38 19.69
N ALA A 784 16.89 6.29 20.43
CA ALA A 784 17.87 5.93 21.43
C ALA A 784 17.15 5.23 22.60
N VAL A 785 17.88 4.28 23.18
CA VAL A 785 17.57 3.49 24.38
C VAL A 785 16.83 4.30 25.45
N GLY A 786 15.68 3.81 25.93
CA GLY A 786 15.03 4.33 27.15
C GLY A 786 14.03 5.49 27.02
N ALA A 787 13.44 5.76 25.85
CA ALA A 787 12.42 6.82 25.72
C ALA A 787 11.16 6.53 26.57
N GLN A 788 10.79 7.47 27.45
CA GLN A 788 9.55 7.45 28.23
C GLN A 788 8.58 8.51 27.69
N VAL A 789 7.32 8.12 27.42
CA VAL A 789 6.28 9.03 26.88
C VAL A 789 5.00 8.88 27.69
N VAL A 790 4.32 10.00 28.00
CA VAL A 790 3.13 10.06 28.86
C VAL A 790 1.87 10.43 28.03
N PHE A 791 0.72 9.78 28.26
CA PHE A 791 -0.52 9.91 27.46
C PHE A 791 -1.78 10.23 28.27
N ARG A 792 -2.73 10.96 27.65
CA ARG A 792 -3.99 11.46 28.25
C ARG A 792 -5.09 10.42 28.30
N SER A 793 -5.79 10.33 29.43
CA SER A 793 -7.09 9.69 29.56
C SER A 793 -8.19 10.74 29.71
N HIS A 794 -9.36 10.52 29.11
CA HIS A 794 -10.57 11.25 29.43
C HIS A 794 -11.52 10.31 30.16
N ASP A 795 -11.78 10.58 31.43
CA ASP A 795 -12.74 9.80 32.22
C ASP A 795 -14.16 10.29 31.93
N SER A 796 -15.01 9.41 31.40
CA SER A 796 -16.44 9.68 31.20
C SER A 796 -17.21 9.37 32.48
N THR A 797 -16.90 10.04 33.58
CA THR A 797 -17.72 10.03 34.79
C THR A 797 -17.72 11.41 35.45
N ASN A 798 -18.68 12.25 35.07
CA ASN A 798 -19.12 13.37 35.91
C ASN A 798 -20.65 13.45 35.83
N ARG A 799 -21.30 12.54 36.57
CA ARG A 799 -22.64 12.76 37.13
C ARG A 799 -22.45 12.88 38.64
N ASP A 800 -23.15 13.85 39.20
CA ASP A 800 -23.37 14.11 40.63
C ASP A 800 -22.31 14.94 41.36
N ALA A 801 -22.53 16.26 41.31
CA ALA A 801 -22.35 17.13 42.46
C ALA A 801 -23.63 17.98 42.64
N SER A 802 -24.57 17.47 43.42
CA SER A 802 -25.58 18.29 44.09
C SER A 802 -25.58 17.96 45.58
N MET A 803 -25.37 18.99 46.41
CA MET A 803 -25.96 19.25 47.73
C MET A 803 -25.10 20.26 48.50
N GLY A 804 -25.68 21.42 48.83
CA GLY A 804 -25.17 22.26 49.90
C GLY A 804 -25.59 23.73 49.87
N GLY A 805 -26.80 24.03 50.37
CA GLY A 805 -27.24 25.35 50.89
C GLY A 805 -27.51 26.46 49.86
N GLN A 806 -28.43 27.42 50.03
CA GLN A 806 -29.58 27.66 50.91
C GLN A 806 -30.14 29.03 50.44
N GLN A 807 -31.44 29.29 50.64
CA GLN A 807 -32.14 30.59 50.46
C GLN A 807 -32.31 31.04 48.99
N GLY A 808 -33.48 31.42 48.46
CA GLY A 808 -34.79 31.75 49.02
C GLY A 808 -35.42 32.81 48.09
N GLY A 809 -36.74 32.72 47.81
CA GLY A 809 -37.52 33.76 47.11
C GLY A 809 -37.71 33.50 45.60
N VAL A 810 -38.88 33.05 45.10
CA VAL A 810 -40.20 33.72 44.95
C VAL A 810 -40.33 34.43 43.59
N GLU A 811 -41.31 33.95 42.80
CA GLU A 811 -42.12 34.65 41.76
C GLU A 811 -41.43 35.15 40.48
N GLN A 812 -42.06 35.30 39.31
CA GLN A 812 -43.30 34.87 38.66
C GLN A 812 -43.15 35.28 37.18
N ASN A 813 -43.72 34.45 36.29
CA ASN A 813 -44.42 34.75 35.03
C ASN A 813 -44.04 35.88 34.06
N SER A 814 -44.36 35.53 32.80
CA SER A 814 -44.76 36.36 31.65
C SER A 814 -43.62 36.94 30.81
N SER A 815 -43.68 37.13 29.50
CA SER A 815 -44.58 36.82 28.36
C SER A 815 -44.22 37.93 27.36
N GLN A 816 -43.96 37.62 26.08
CA GLN A 816 -44.22 38.52 24.93
C GLN A 816 -43.41 39.85 24.87
N ASP A 817 -43.16 40.51 23.76
CA ASP A 817 -43.30 40.29 22.33
C ASP A 817 -42.34 41.30 21.64
N GLU A 818 -42.07 41.03 20.36
CA GLU A 818 -41.89 41.97 19.24
C GLU A 818 -40.76 43.04 19.08
N GLU A 819 -40.21 42.97 17.85
CA GLU A 819 -39.87 44.02 16.87
C GLU A 819 -38.73 45.05 17.06
N GLY A 820 -37.92 45.18 15.99
CA GLY A 820 -37.32 46.45 15.56
C GLY A 820 -35.79 46.45 15.35
N GLY A 821 -35.32 46.28 14.11
CA GLY A 821 -34.09 46.96 13.63
C GLY A 821 -34.42 48.39 13.18
N PRO A 822 -33.48 49.23 12.67
CA PRO A 822 -32.09 48.96 12.26
C PRO A 822 -31.06 50.09 12.64
N GLN A 823 -29.82 49.94 12.13
CA GLN A 823 -28.78 50.97 11.82
C GLN A 823 -27.42 50.90 12.54
N SER A 824 -26.45 50.43 11.74
CA SER A 824 -25.05 50.85 11.57
C SER A 824 -24.31 51.62 12.68
N SER A 825 -23.21 51.04 13.18
CA SER A 825 -21.92 51.74 13.23
C SER A 825 -20.75 50.75 13.29
N THR A 826 -19.67 51.19 12.67
CA THR A 826 -18.41 50.52 12.36
C THR A 826 -17.52 50.24 13.58
N GLY A 827 -16.96 49.03 13.66
CA GLY A 827 -15.86 48.70 14.56
C GLY A 827 -15.39 47.26 14.36
N LYS A 828 -14.36 47.04 13.54
CA LYS A 828 -13.69 45.75 13.40
C LYS A 828 -12.72 45.55 14.57
N ASP A 829 -13.13 44.78 15.57
CA ASP A 829 -12.20 44.09 16.47
C ASP A 829 -12.12 42.61 16.06
N LEU A 830 -11.00 42.24 15.45
CA LEU A 830 -10.65 40.85 15.17
C LEU A 830 -10.30 40.18 16.51
N THR A 831 -10.93 39.03 16.78
CA THR A 831 -10.67 38.25 17.99
C THR A 831 -9.24 37.71 18.02
N HIS A 832 -8.73 37.43 19.22
CA HIS A 832 -7.35 36.95 19.48
C HIS A 832 -6.94 35.78 18.55
N THR A 833 -7.90 34.95 18.16
CA THR A 833 -7.75 33.79 17.27
C THR A 833 -7.35 34.15 15.83
N GLN A 834 -7.72 35.34 15.32
CA GLN A 834 -7.39 35.77 13.96
C GLN A 834 -6.00 36.43 13.86
N ARG A 835 -5.48 37.00 14.97
CA ARG A 835 -4.07 37.44 15.03
C ARG A 835 -3.10 36.26 15.03
N ASP A 836 -3.47 35.18 15.71
CA ASP A 836 -2.65 33.96 15.75
C ASP A 836 -2.60 33.28 14.37
N ALA A 837 -3.71 33.29 13.61
CA ALA A 837 -3.74 32.77 12.25
C ALA A 837 -2.87 33.57 11.26
N LYS A 838 -2.85 34.91 11.36
CA LYS A 838 -1.99 35.76 10.52
C LYS A 838 -0.50 35.59 10.87
N HIS A 839 -0.18 35.50 12.16
CA HIS A 839 1.18 35.22 12.62
C HIS A 839 1.67 33.81 12.22
N TYR A 840 0.76 32.84 12.06
CA TYR A 840 1.06 31.50 11.56
C TYR A 840 1.33 31.48 10.04
N LEU A 841 0.58 32.26 9.26
CA LEU A 841 0.77 32.38 7.81
C LEU A 841 2.11 33.05 7.46
N ASP A 842 2.47 34.13 8.18
CA ASP A 842 3.76 34.81 7.98
C ASP A 842 4.96 33.92 8.36
N LYS A 843 4.83 33.07 9.40
CA LYS A 843 5.87 32.09 9.76
C LYS A 843 6.01 30.98 8.72
N ARG A 844 4.92 30.57 8.08
CA ARG A 844 4.92 29.53 7.03
C ARG A 844 5.59 30.03 5.76
N GLU A 845 5.31 31.26 5.33
CA GLU A 845 6.01 31.86 4.18
C GLU A 845 7.50 32.05 4.43
N LYS A 846 7.88 32.40 5.67
CA LYS A 846 9.30 32.53 6.06
C LYS A 846 10.02 31.18 6.02
N LEU A 847 9.42 30.12 6.55
CA LEU A 847 9.99 28.77 6.49
C LEU A 847 10.10 28.24 5.04
N HIS A 848 9.15 28.58 4.16
CA HIS A 848 9.21 28.18 2.76
C HIS A 848 10.34 28.89 2.01
N LYS A 849 10.53 30.19 2.27
CA LYS A 849 11.65 30.97 1.70
C LYS A 849 13.01 30.50 2.24
N ASP A 850 13.09 30.13 3.52
CA ASP A 850 14.33 29.61 4.11
C ASP A 850 14.66 28.20 3.58
N PHE A 851 13.65 27.39 3.25
CA PHE A 851 13.81 26.07 2.62
C PHE A 851 14.29 26.18 1.17
N GLU A 852 13.74 27.10 0.37
CA GLU A 852 14.21 27.37 -1.00
C GLU A 852 15.65 27.90 -1.02
N LYS A 853 16.03 28.71 -0.02
CA LYS A 853 17.39 29.24 0.12
C LYS A 853 18.42 28.18 0.53
N THR A 854 17.96 27.10 1.18
CA THR A 854 18.80 25.96 1.57
C THR A 854 18.97 24.96 0.42
N LEU A 855 18.06 24.94 -0.55
CA LEU A 855 18.17 24.14 -1.78
C LEU A 855 19.01 24.82 -2.88
N GLN A 856 19.28 26.12 -2.76
CA GLN A 856 20.12 26.88 -3.70
C GLN A 856 21.59 27.01 -3.27
N ASN A 857 21.94 26.62 -2.04
CA ASN A 857 23.31 26.50 -1.53
C ASN A 857 23.72 25.04 -1.47
#